data_AF-A0A8J6I0P5-F1
#
_entry.id   AF-A0A8J6I0P5-F1
#
_cell.length_a   1.000
_cell.length_b   1.000
_cell.length_c   1.000
_cell.angle_alpha   90.00
_cell.angle_beta   90.00
_cell.angle_gamma   90.00
#
_symmetry.space_group_name_H-M   'P 1'
#
loop_
_entity.id
_entity.type
_entity.pdbx_description
1 polymer ?
#
loop_
_entity_poly.entity_id
_entity_poly.type
_entity_poly.pdbx_seq_one_letter_code
_entity_poly.pdbx_strand_id
1 'polypeptide(L)'
;MDYEVNREEEKQELTQTTEEEQVVEQAAKGKKKKKATRSKKTGPEATGPAAEEERETMSGGGQEKETVGAEHEAKRTGSEEEGEEKTDRQEGSRGEHSGDEKATEAGLAGSFPFEPETDTTLVMPDRVQFKVPTEPVVPSWAEEFNPQVTRIRVNDAQARAEIPRDQGVVQQLKGAEVTVGERVARVQPVVRPTQLPSPALKVRNITGEVRNVTAEVIKDKVIVQGIVHKQIFFVGLDNIVRHFSEDVSFSTFIDIPGAEPGMNVQVLPRIEKILFHLTDDGFFVQQKIILEIFVKVTQFVQVGLALGTGPLLLLPRVIGEGVKQELVESLLTLAVPALKVDEIRGEIRDLETEVIPDKVIIQGVIHKQIFFVDLENNARHQAEDVPFSLFLDLPGVSPGVDLQVHPRIEGIFFELLSSTELRQKVVVEVFVKATEAIQERVALGTGPLYKVQQVVGEGQKQILNESVLVLERPALKVREIVGEIRNLVAEVIPDKVIIQGVIHKQIFYIGTDNIEYHQAEDLRFSLFIDVPGALPGLNVTIRPRIETILFNLETETTVRQKVIVFFDAVVTETIQVPLVTGDFALFKLEQVIGEGLRQILVERRERIPVPIVRNVVVEIVVPPAGIVTGQQQIIVENVVKLPQPAVKIKEVQGVITDLRARVILDGAVLVDGIINKQVFFVGEDGIVRSVTEQIPFSILVNVPGITPDTPFTVTVEIENISFTLSPDGRFLRQIIVLNAEVTGETPAPPPFQVVTSVTGPGIVTETVLVRAPIQTPTGVEVREFPVVTEVSGPGIERVEKAVVLLDVVNDGNPNPVPIEVVTDVIFTPLPLLSARA
;
A
#
# COMPACT_ATOMS: atom_id res chain seq x y z
N MET A 1 70.86 -19.89 -36.14
CA MET A 1 71.69 -18.85 -35.49
C MET A 1 71.24 -18.79 -34.05
N ASP A 2 72.16 -19.12 -33.17
CA ASP A 2 71.88 -20.07 -32.09
C ASP A 2 72.39 -19.55 -30.73
N TYR A 3 72.66 -20.45 -29.77
CA TYR A 3 72.85 -20.25 -28.31
C TYR A 3 71.51 -20.14 -27.55
N GLU A 4 70.96 -21.20 -26.94
CA GLU A 4 71.50 -22.23 -26.01
C GLU A 4 71.88 -21.70 -24.61
N VAL A 5 71.47 -22.43 -23.55
CA VAL A 5 72.32 -23.13 -22.56
C VAL A 5 71.51 -23.56 -21.30
N ASN A 6 71.67 -24.82 -20.86
CA ASN A 6 71.33 -25.42 -19.53
C ASN A 6 69.85 -25.50 -19.06
N ARG A 7 69.27 -26.62 -18.58
CA ARG A 7 69.73 -28.01 -18.23
C ARG A 7 70.69 -28.12 -17.00
N GLU A 8 70.62 -29.12 -16.10
CA GLU A 8 69.74 -30.31 -15.88
C GLU A 8 69.85 -30.79 -14.40
N GLU A 9 69.55 -32.07 -14.09
CA GLU A 9 69.75 -32.82 -12.82
C GLU A 9 68.79 -32.51 -11.63
N GLU A 10 68.34 -33.44 -10.75
CA GLU A 10 68.22 -34.92 -10.70
C GLU A 10 67.21 -35.30 -9.55
N LYS A 11 66.76 -36.53 -9.25
CA LYS A 11 67.13 -37.92 -9.66
C LYS A 11 65.88 -38.85 -9.82
N GLN A 12 66.17 -40.11 -10.10
CA GLN A 12 65.41 -41.33 -10.42
C GLN A 12 65.06 -42.22 -9.20
N GLU A 13 64.08 -43.13 -9.33
CA GLU A 13 64.31 -44.59 -9.35
C GLU A 13 63.16 -45.40 -10.03
N LEU A 14 63.51 -46.63 -10.39
CA LEU A 14 62.95 -47.70 -11.26
C LEU A 14 61.56 -48.32 -10.87
N THR A 15 60.86 -49.22 -11.60
CA THR A 15 60.77 -49.70 -13.03
C THR A 15 59.51 -50.61 -13.22
N GLN A 16 59.01 -50.74 -14.47
CA GLN A 16 58.40 -51.92 -15.18
C GLN A 16 57.59 -53.02 -14.40
N THR A 17 56.46 -53.54 -14.90
CA THR A 17 56.35 -54.40 -16.11
C THR A 17 54.94 -54.41 -16.77
N THR A 18 54.69 -55.30 -17.75
CA THR A 18 53.65 -55.23 -18.81
C THR A 18 52.47 -56.23 -18.69
N GLU A 19 51.48 -56.05 -19.58
CA GLU A 19 50.63 -57.07 -20.26
C GLU A 19 49.31 -57.64 -19.62
N GLU A 20 48.20 -57.28 -20.30
CA GLU A 20 47.08 -58.11 -20.79
C GLU A 20 45.94 -58.71 -19.92
N GLU A 21 44.82 -58.93 -20.65
CA GLU A 21 43.64 -59.81 -20.45
C GLU A 21 42.46 -59.48 -19.48
N GLN A 22 41.27 -59.35 -20.10
CA GLN A 22 39.94 -59.91 -19.76
C GLN A 22 39.25 -59.55 -18.40
N VAL A 23 38.04 -58.95 -18.35
CA VAL A 23 36.66 -59.41 -18.71
C VAL A 23 36.01 -60.32 -17.63
N VAL A 24 34.66 -60.31 -17.52
CA VAL A 24 33.77 -61.09 -16.62
C VAL A 24 33.60 -60.53 -15.18
N GLU A 25 32.50 -60.65 -14.44
CA GLU A 25 31.02 -60.61 -14.64
C GLU A 25 30.35 -60.85 -13.24
N GLN A 26 29.02 -60.69 -13.12
CA GLN A 26 28.12 -61.19 -12.05
C GLN A 26 28.23 -60.54 -10.63
N ALA A 27 27.18 -60.18 -9.88
CA ALA A 27 25.71 -60.42 -9.84
C ALA A 27 25.22 -61.40 -8.74
N ALA A 28 23.87 -61.47 -8.60
CA ALA A 28 23.06 -62.08 -7.53
C ALA A 28 23.09 -61.33 -6.17
N LYS A 29 21.98 -60.90 -5.53
CA LYS A 29 20.59 -61.39 -5.33
C LYS A 29 20.43 -62.48 -4.25
N GLY A 30 19.66 -62.18 -3.19
CA GLY A 30 19.09 -63.20 -2.26
C GLY A 30 18.85 -62.72 -0.82
N LYS A 31 17.80 -61.96 -0.49
CA LYS A 31 16.43 -62.44 -0.16
C LYS A 31 16.34 -63.76 0.64
N LYS A 32 16.06 -63.67 1.95
CA LYS A 32 15.01 -64.39 2.75
C LYS A 32 14.97 -63.79 4.18
N LYS A 33 13.86 -63.46 4.88
CA LYS A 33 12.44 -63.88 5.06
C LYS A 33 12.19 -64.78 6.31
N LYS A 34 11.41 -64.22 7.27
CA LYS A 34 10.64 -64.88 8.36
C LYS A 34 11.49 -65.46 9.52
N LYS A 35 10.97 -65.67 10.75
CA LYS A 35 9.57 -65.64 11.26
C LYS A 35 9.51 -65.22 12.76
N ALA A 36 8.32 -64.88 13.27
CA ALA A 36 8.00 -64.60 14.68
C ALA A 36 8.03 -65.88 15.58
N THR A 37 7.80 -65.90 16.91
CA THR A 37 7.03 -65.07 17.90
C THR A 37 7.48 -65.50 19.34
N ARG A 38 7.10 -64.97 20.54
CA ARG A 38 6.19 -63.92 21.08
C ARG A 38 6.59 -63.59 22.55
N SER A 39 6.08 -62.48 23.11
CA SER A 39 5.72 -62.29 24.55
C SER A 39 6.80 -62.18 25.66
N LYS A 40 6.99 -60.95 26.20
CA LYS A 40 6.71 -60.64 27.63
C LYS A 40 6.65 -59.13 27.94
N LYS A 41 5.82 -58.78 28.93
CA LYS A 41 5.78 -57.61 29.85
C LYS A 41 6.41 -56.24 29.46
N THR A 42 5.53 -55.24 29.37
CA THR A 42 5.52 -53.92 30.07
C THR A 42 6.81 -53.42 30.77
N GLY A 43 7.13 -52.13 30.54
CA GLY A 43 8.33 -51.42 31.00
C GLY A 43 9.28 -51.16 29.82
N PRO A 44 10.10 -50.09 29.79
CA PRO A 44 10.64 -49.38 30.96
C PRO A 44 10.53 -47.83 30.93
N GLU A 45 10.88 -47.19 32.05
CA GLU A 45 11.46 -45.83 32.08
C GLU A 45 12.99 -45.91 31.96
N ALA A 46 13.65 -44.85 31.47
CA ALA A 46 15.01 -44.45 31.89
C ALA A 46 15.49 -43.15 31.21
N THR A 47 15.16 -41.97 31.75
CA THR A 47 16.01 -40.76 31.61
C THR A 47 15.67 -39.71 32.67
N GLY A 48 16.70 -39.16 33.31
CA GLY A 48 16.67 -38.17 34.39
C GLY A 48 18.07 -38.09 35.03
N PRO A 49 18.33 -37.28 36.08
CA PRO A 49 17.43 -36.38 36.83
C PRO A 49 17.72 -34.88 36.49
N ALA A 50 17.29 -33.83 37.21
CA ALA A 50 16.65 -33.71 38.53
C ALA A 50 15.83 -32.41 38.70
N ALA A 51 14.82 -32.47 39.58
CA ALA A 51 14.51 -31.56 40.71
C ALA A 51 14.25 -30.05 40.51
N GLU A 52 13.31 -29.38 41.21
CA GLU A 52 12.08 -29.68 42.02
C GLU A 52 11.44 -28.25 42.24
N GLU A 53 10.41 -27.84 43.02
CA GLU A 53 9.34 -28.25 43.98
C GLU A 53 8.33 -27.04 43.93
N GLU A 54 7.03 -26.97 44.29
CA GLU A 54 5.98 -27.76 44.97
C GLU A 54 4.64 -27.63 44.13
N ARG A 55 3.41 -28.15 44.37
CA ARG A 55 2.54 -28.40 45.57
C ARG A 55 1.98 -27.10 46.23
N GLU A 56 0.80 -27.01 46.88
CA GLU A 56 -0.48 -27.77 46.97
C GLU A 56 -1.48 -26.92 47.84
N THR A 57 -2.84 -26.97 47.90
CA THR A 57 -3.96 -27.63 47.18
C THR A 57 -5.31 -26.91 47.49
N MET A 58 -6.43 -27.31 46.85
CA MET A 58 -7.84 -27.34 47.39
C MET A 58 -8.64 -26.02 47.58
N SER A 59 -9.98 -26.00 47.73
CA SER A 59 -11.08 -26.93 47.30
C SER A 59 -12.50 -26.34 47.50
N GLY A 60 -13.52 -26.92 46.82
CA GLY A 60 -14.95 -26.85 47.18
C GLY A 60 -15.73 -25.60 46.69
N GLY A 61 -17.04 -25.64 46.42
CA GLY A 61 -17.97 -26.79 46.35
C GLY A 61 -19.35 -26.51 46.97
N GLY A 62 -20.43 -26.57 46.17
CA GLY A 62 -21.82 -26.40 46.62
C GLY A 62 -22.85 -26.42 45.48
N GLN A 63 -24.04 -26.97 45.71
CA GLN A 63 -25.12 -27.15 44.72
C GLN A 63 -26.49 -26.68 45.28
N GLU A 64 -27.54 -26.85 44.46
CA GLU A 64 -28.98 -26.89 44.81
C GLU A 64 -29.76 -25.56 44.87
N LYS A 65 -31.02 -25.44 44.40
CA LYS A 65 -31.85 -26.27 43.49
C LYS A 65 -33.10 -25.50 42.96
N GLU A 66 -33.79 -26.11 41.98
CA GLU A 66 -35.25 -26.21 41.69
C GLU A 66 -36.28 -25.36 42.52
N THR A 67 -37.47 -24.92 42.08
CA THR A 67 -38.28 -24.91 40.80
C THR A 67 -39.42 -23.82 41.00
N VAL A 68 -40.59 -23.65 40.34
CA VAL A 68 -41.47 -24.42 39.41
C VAL A 68 -42.36 -23.44 38.59
N GLY A 69 -42.80 -23.82 37.38
CA GLY A 69 -44.03 -23.29 36.73
C GLY A 69 -43.84 -22.95 35.23
N ALA A 70 -44.52 -23.56 34.25
CA ALA A 70 -45.97 -23.64 33.95
C ALA A 70 -46.46 -22.40 33.16
N GLU A 71 -47.19 -22.49 32.03
CA GLU A 71 -47.87 -23.63 31.37
C GLU A 71 -48.17 -23.34 29.85
N HIS A 72 -48.71 -24.35 29.13
CA HIS A 72 -49.56 -24.37 27.89
C HIS A 72 -49.72 -23.14 26.93
N GLU A 73 -50.15 -23.26 25.67
CA GLU A 73 -50.09 -24.29 24.60
C GLU A 73 -50.73 -23.70 23.30
N ALA A 74 -50.54 -24.36 22.15
CA ALA A 74 -51.53 -24.54 21.08
C ALA A 74 -52.16 -23.34 20.29
N LYS A 75 -51.78 -23.33 19.00
CA LYS A 75 -52.67 -23.45 17.81
C LYS A 75 -53.45 -22.24 17.24
N ARG A 76 -53.24 -22.11 15.91
CA ARG A 76 -54.22 -22.09 14.78
C ARG A 76 -54.71 -20.76 14.18
N THR A 77 -54.70 -20.77 12.83
CA THR A 77 -55.62 -20.13 11.85
C THR A 77 -55.72 -18.60 11.82
N GLY A 78 -55.82 -17.96 10.65
CA GLY A 78 -55.88 -18.47 9.26
C GLY A 78 -56.57 -17.46 8.32
N SER A 79 -56.78 -17.81 7.03
CA SER A 79 -57.47 -17.01 5.97
C SER A 79 -56.75 -15.68 5.60
N GLU A 80 -56.45 -15.39 4.33
CA GLU A 80 -57.35 -14.89 3.24
C GLU A 80 -57.79 -13.42 3.52
N GLU A 81 -57.93 -12.53 2.54
CA GLU A 81 -58.45 -12.69 1.16
C GLU A 81 -57.82 -11.67 0.15
N GLU A 82 -58.21 -11.73 -1.13
CA GLU A 82 -57.69 -10.88 -2.23
C GLU A 82 -58.51 -9.58 -2.45
N GLY A 83 -58.01 -8.66 -3.29
CA GLY A 83 -58.78 -7.50 -3.76
C GLY A 83 -58.12 -6.69 -4.89
N GLU A 84 -58.66 -6.75 -6.11
CA GLU A 84 -58.27 -5.89 -7.24
C GLU A 84 -58.88 -4.47 -7.13
N GLU A 85 -58.24 -3.45 -7.72
CA GLU A 85 -58.87 -2.76 -8.89
C GLU A 85 -57.88 -1.94 -9.76
N LYS A 86 -58.37 -1.42 -10.89
CA LYS A 86 -57.62 -1.21 -12.15
C LYS A 86 -57.50 0.26 -12.59
N THR A 87 -56.60 0.49 -13.58
CA THR A 87 -56.63 1.55 -14.64
C THR A 87 -56.47 3.02 -14.22
N ASP A 88 -55.99 3.95 -15.05
CA ASP A 88 -55.58 3.96 -16.48
C ASP A 88 -54.18 4.66 -16.62
N ARG A 89 -53.33 4.38 -17.63
CA ARG A 89 -53.19 5.03 -18.97
C ARG A 89 -53.16 6.59 -18.95
N GLN A 90 -52.39 7.29 -19.79
CA GLN A 90 -51.86 6.94 -21.13
C GLN A 90 -50.48 7.56 -21.48
N GLU A 91 -49.91 7.14 -22.62
CA GLU A 91 -48.66 7.52 -23.32
C GLU A 91 -48.44 9.06 -23.49
N GLY A 92 -47.22 9.59 -23.49
CA GLY A 92 -46.25 9.62 -24.61
C GLY A 92 -45.59 11.03 -24.69
N SER A 93 -44.55 11.36 -25.47
CA SER A 93 -43.79 10.64 -26.51
C SER A 93 -42.34 11.17 -26.64
N ARG A 94 -41.49 10.53 -27.46
CA ARG A 94 -40.16 11.04 -27.90
C ARG A 94 -40.26 12.32 -28.76
N GLY A 95 -39.17 13.09 -28.85
CA GLY A 95 -38.92 14.11 -29.89
C GLY A 95 -37.57 14.83 -29.69
N GLU A 96 -36.76 14.96 -30.73
CA GLU A 96 -35.45 15.64 -30.75
C GLU A 96 -35.45 16.82 -31.76
N HIS A 97 -34.31 17.51 -31.92
CA HIS A 97 -33.99 18.54 -32.94
C HIS A 97 -34.64 19.92 -32.69
N SER A 98 -33.90 21.04 -32.56
CA SER A 98 -33.05 21.81 -33.50
C SER A 98 -33.86 22.59 -34.55
N GLY A 99 -33.53 23.85 -34.91
CA GLY A 99 -32.44 24.75 -34.46
C GLY A 99 -32.67 26.20 -34.93
N ASP A 100 -31.59 26.95 -35.19
CA ASP A 100 -31.54 28.31 -35.79
C ASP A 100 -32.09 29.51 -34.95
N GLU A 101 -31.63 30.77 -35.14
CA GLU A 101 -30.82 31.37 -36.23
C GLU A 101 -29.99 32.62 -35.77
N LYS A 102 -28.79 32.84 -36.36
CA LYS A 102 -27.97 34.10 -36.43
C LYS A 102 -27.43 34.70 -35.09
N ALA A 103 -26.36 35.53 -35.04
CA ALA A 103 -25.52 36.19 -36.08
C ALA A 103 -24.01 36.19 -35.71
N THR A 104 -23.15 36.83 -36.52
CA THR A 104 -21.68 36.66 -36.59
C THR A 104 -20.80 37.88 -36.18
N GLU A 105 -19.59 37.59 -35.68
CA GLU A 105 -18.35 38.43 -35.71
C GLU A 105 -18.32 39.79 -34.97
N ALA A 106 -17.18 40.36 -34.54
CA ALA A 106 -15.83 39.87 -34.17
C ALA A 106 -15.02 41.03 -33.50
N GLY A 107 -13.87 40.75 -32.86
CA GLY A 107 -12.86 41.79 -32.51
C GLY A 107 -12.23 41.70 -31.11
N LEU A 108 -10.99 42.19 -30.97
CA LEU A 108 -10.15 42.13 -29.75
C LEU A 108 -9.52 43.49 -29.42
N ALA A 109 -9.02 43.62 -28.18
CA ALA A 109 -8.32 44.78 -27.58
C ALA A 109 -9.16 46.07 -27.35
N GLY A 110 -8.84 46.97 -26.42
CA GLY A 110 -7.83 46.92 -25.35
C GLY A 110 -6.78 48.06 -25.40
N SER A 111 -7.01 49.17 -24.67
CA SER A 111 -5.98 50.14 -24.22
C SER A 111 -6.55 51.27 -23.34
N PHE A 112 -5.69 51.87 -22.52
CA PHE A 112 -5.84 53.16 -21.80
C PHE A 112 -5.43 54.34 -22.73
N PRO A 113 -5.33 55.63 -22.30
CA PRO A 113 -5.78 56.33 -21.07
C PRO A 113 -6.62 57.61 -21.35
N PHE A 114 -7.03 58.36 -20.32
CA PHE A 114 -6.68 59.79 -20.10
C PHE A 114 -7.37 60.40 -18.85
N GLU A 115 -6.67 61.32 -18.18
CA GLU A 115 -7.17 62.28 -17.16
C GLU A 115 -7.38 63.67 -17.87
N PRO A 116 -7.54 64.87 -17.23
CA PRO A 116 -7.65 65.22 -15.79
C PRO A 116 -8.65 66.38 -15.42
N GLU A 117 -8.69 66.72 -14.12
CA GLU A 117 -9.19 67.97 -13.46
C GLU A 117 -10.70 68.34 -13.58
N THR A 118 -11.34 69.15 -12.71
CA THR A 118 -10.90 70.11 -11.66
C THR A 118 -11.77 70.07 -10.39
N ASP A 119 -11.17 70.43 -9.24
CA ASP A 119 -11.67 71.15 -8.03
C ASP A 119 -13.18 71.23 -7.70
N THR A 120 -13.65 71.14 -6.45
CA THR A 120 -13.02 71.08 -5.09
C THR A 120 -13.96 70.27 -4.11
N THR A 121 -13.88 70.19 -2.77
CA THR A 121 -13.44 71.12 -1.68
C THR A 121 -13.19 70.37 -0.34
N LEU A 122 -12.58 71.04 0.64
CA LEU A 122 -12.42 70.61 2.05
C LEU A 122 -13.72 70.68 2.87
N VAL A 123 -13.89 69.78 3.86
CA VAL A 123 -13.66 70.02 5.32
C VAL A 123 -13.24 68.68 5.99
N MET A 124 -12.43 68.72 7.06
CA MET A 124 -11.82 67.56 7.73
C MET A 124 -12.56 67.11 9.01
N PRO A 125 -12.41 65.83 9.44
CA PRO A 125 -12.72 65.37 10.80
C PRO A 125 -11.57 65.64 11.79
N ASP A 126 -11.86 65.58 13.10
CA ASP A 126 -10.92 66.02 14.13
C ASP A 126 -9.93 64.93 14.62
N ARG A 127 -8.64 65.18 14.31
CA ARG A 127 -7.41 64.79 15.04
C ARG A 127 -7.20 63.34 15.53
N VAL A 128 -6.35 62.64 14.78
CA VAL A 128 -5.35 61.68 15.31
C VAL A 128 -4.12 62.43 15.86
N GLN A 129 -3.43 61.86 16.85
CA GLN A 129 -2.02 62.19 17.14
C GLN A 129 -1.17 60.93 17.41
N PHE A 130 -0.22 60.65 16.53
CA PHE A 130 1.04 59.96 16.85
C PHE A 130 2.17 60.53 15.99
N LYS A 131 3.42 60.46 16.47
CA LYS A 131 4.55 61.20 15.90
C LYS A 131 5.75 60.29 15.62
N VAL A 132 6.03 60.11 14.33
CA VAL A 132 7.26 59.57 13.71
C VAL A 132 8.36 60.67 13.66
N PRO A 133 9.57 60.48 13.09
CA PRO A 133 10.30 59.27 12.65
C PRO A 133 11.76 59.24 13.21
N THR A 134 12.64 58.37 12.67
CA THR A 134 14.03 58.63 12.15
C THR A 134 14.81 57.30 12.08
N GLU A 135 15.73 57.01 11.14
CA GLU A 135 16.02 57.48 9.77
C GLU A 135 17.02 56.46 9.10
N PRO A 136 17.70 56.74 7.97
CA PRO A 136 17.28 56.52 6.58
C PRO A 136 17.97 55.30 5.90
N VAL A 137 17.62 55.04 4.63
CA VAL A 137 18.40 54.18 3.71
C VAL A 137 18.99 55.04 2.59
N VAL A 138 20.31 54.92 2.35
CA VAL A 138 21.01 55.48 1.18
C VAL A 138 22.01 54.44 0.66
N PRO A 139 22.01 54.07 -0.63
CA PRO A 139 22.81 52.96 -1.13
C PRO A 139 24.09 53.36 -1.89
N SER A 140 25.13 52.54 -1.74
CA SER A 140 26.29 52.35 -2.65
C SER A 140 27.31 53.49 -2.86
N TRP A 141 28.56 53.07 -3.12
CA TRP A 141 29.75 53.83 -3.52
C TRP A 141 30.16 55.06 -2.69
N ALA A 142 31.05 54.83 -1.72
CA ALA A 142 32.01 55.80 -1.19
C ALA A 142 33.24 55.01 -0.65
N GLU A 143 34.44 55.60 -0.71
CA GLU A 143 35.71 54.85 -0.59
C GLU A 143 36.57 55.28 0.63
N GLU A 144 37.71 54.59 0.79
CA GLU A 144 38.96 55.04 1.45
C GLU A 144 39.07 55.26 2.99
N PHE A 145 39.75 54.28 3.63
CA PHE A 145 41.13 54.44 4.16
C PHE A 145 41.45 55.08 5.54
N ASN A 146 41.65 54.21 6.55
CA ASN A 146 42.85 54.20 7.46
C ASN A 146 42.96 55.38 8.50
N PRO A 147 44.02 55.50 9.35
CA PRO A 147 44.94 54.53 9.96
C PRO A 147 45.03 54.56 11.51
N GLN A 148 45.93 53.73 12.07
CA GLN A 148 46.43 53.67 13.47
C GLN A 148 45.56 52.83 14.45
N VAL A 149 46.10 52.10 15.45
CA VAL A 149 47.32 52.33 16.27
C VAL A 149 48.21 51.07 16.45
N THR A 150 49.53 51.31 16.39
CA THR A 150 50.77 50.58 16.76
C THR A 150 50.76 49.48 17.86
N ARG A 151 51.75 48.55 18.02
CA ARG A 151 53.07 48.29 17.37
C ARG A 151 53.68 46.89 17.71
N ILE A 152 54.20 46.19 16.68
CA ILE A 152 55.56 45.60 16.52
C ILE A 152 56.29 44.94 17.73
N ARG A 153 56.71 43.66 17.56
CA ARG A 153 58.12 43.20 17.65
C ARG A 153 58.36 41.93 16.82
N VAL A 154 59.62 41.71 16.43
CA VAL A 154 60.08 40.78 15.36
C VAL A 154 61.43 40.16 15.76
N ASN A 155 61.73 38.93 15.33
CA ASN A 155 63.05 38.53 14.80
C ASN A 155 63.05 37.12 14.16
N ASP A 156 63.87 36.99 13.11
CA ASP A 156 63.90 35.91 12.12
C ASP A 156 64.57 34.59 12.56
N ALA A 157 64.25 33.50 11.84
CA ALA A 157 65.24 32.56 11.28
C ALA A 157 64.69 31.77 10.07
N GLN A 158 65.58 31.39 9.16
CA GLN A 158 65.31 30.76 7.84
C GLN A 158 65.11 29.22 7.98
N ALA A 159 64.68 28.39 7.00
CA ALA A 159 64.61 28.55 5.54
C ALA A 159 63.64 27.53 4.86
N ARG A 160 63.54 27.62 3.51
CA ARG A 160 63.04 26.62 2.52
C ARG A 160 61.52 26.44 2.31
N ALA A 161 61.00 27.31 1.44
CA ALA A 161 60.15 27.06 0.26
C ALA A 161 59.29 25.77 0.14
N GLU A 162 57.99 25.97 -0.04
CA GLU A 162 57.20 25.32 -1.11
C GLU A 162 56.03 26.24 -1.54
N ILE A 163 55.35 25.95 -2.66
CA ILE A 163 54.47 26.91 -3.36
C ILE A 163 53.00 26.80 -2.87
N PRO A 164 52.35 27.90 -2.44
CA PRO A 164 50.92 27.88 -2.09
C PRO A 164 50.02 27.60 -3.29
N ARG A 165 48.93 26.84 -3.07
CA ARG A 165 47.91 26.56 -4.09
C ARG A 165 46.86 27.68 -4.11
N ASP A 166 46.37 27.99 -5.32
CA ASP A 166 45.33 28.98 -5.54
C ASP A 166 43.94 28.48 -5.08
N GLN A 167 43.01 29.40 -4.82
CA GLN A 167 41.75 29.13 -4.13
C GLN A 167 40.58 28.83 -5.08
N GLY A 168 40.23 27.54 -5.23
CA GLY A 168 39.02 27.10 -5.90
C GLY A 168 37.78 27.16 -4.98
N VAL A 169 36.79 27.97 -5.35
CA VAL A 169 35.57 28.21 -4.55
C VAL A 169 34.70 26.95 -4.42
N VAL A 170 34.35 26.58 -3.18
CA VAL A 170 33.23 25.66 -2.89
C VAL A 170 32.00 26.48 -2.53
N GLN A 171 31.05 26.61 -3.46
CA GLN A 171 29.77 27.27 -3.18
C GLN A 171 28.90 26.39 -2.26
N GLN A 172 28.34 27.01 -1.21
CA GLN A 172 27.39 26.36 -0.32
C GLN A 172 26.01 26.29 -0.99
N LEU A 173 25.59 25.10 -1.41
CA LEU A 173 24.21 24.88 -1.85
C LEU A 173 23.27 24.89 -0.64
N LYS A 174 22.33 25.84 -0.63
CA LYS A 174 21.28 25.92 0.39
C LYS A 174 20.31 24.74 0.24
N GLY A 175 19.96 24.09 1.35
CA GLY A 175 18.81 23.19 1.42
C GLY A 175 17.49 23.97 1.38
N ALA A 176 16.41 23.31 0.98
CA ALA A 176 15.09 23.92 0.84
C ALA A 176 14.54 24.49 2.16
N GLU A 177 13.78 25.57 2.05
CA GLU A 177 12.99 26.13 3.14
C GLU A 177 11.66 25.37 3.25
N VAL A 178 11.27 25.01 4.48
CA VAL A 178 9.94 24.45 4.80
C VAL A 178 9.37 25.30 5.92
N THR A 179 8.30 26.02 5.64
CA THR A 179 7.74 27.04 6.54
C THR A 179 6.51 26.53 7.27
N VAL A 180 6.74 25.73 8.32
CA VAL A 180 5.81 25.58 9.45
C VAL A 180 6.64 25.73 10.72
N GLY A 181 6.17 26.54 11.66
CA GLY A 181 7.00 27.01 12.77
C GLY A 181 7.06 26.05 13.95
N GLU A 182 8.22 25.40 14.15
CA GLU A 182 8.83 25.27 15.48
C GLU A 182 10.35 25.00 15.41
N ARG A 183 11.04 25.05 16.55
CA ARG A 183 12.52 25.03 16.61
C ARG A 183 13.12 23.66 16.28
N VAL A 184 13.51 23.45 15.02
CA VAL A 184 14.36 22.31 14.64
C VAL A 184 15.81 22.50 15.12
N ALA A 185 16.16 21.82 16.21
CA ALA A 185 17.56 21.65 16.60
C ALA A 185 18.27 20.72 15.60
N ARG A 186 19.31 21.22 14.92
CA ARG A 186 20.14 20.39 14.01
C ARG A 186 21.02 19.42 14.79
N VAL A 187 20.46 18.26 15.15
CA VAL A 187 21.24 17.11 15.64
C VAL A 187 22.13 16.63 14.49
N GLN A 188 23.45 16.74 14.64
CA GLN A 188 24.38 16.15 13.69
C GLN A 188 24.37 14.63 13.88
N PRO A 189 24.22 13.82 12.81
CA PRO A 189 24.19 12.36 12.95
C PRO A 189 25.56 11.84 13.40
N VAL A 190 25.58 11.11 14.51
CA VAL A 190 26.82 10.52 15.05
C VAL A 190 27.25 9.36 14.16
N VAL A 191 28.36 9.54 13.45
CA VAL A 191 29.05 8.47 12.71
C VAL A 191 29.91 7.70 13.70
N ARG A 192 29.52 6.46 14.04
CA ARG A 192 30.37 5.59 14.86
C ARG A 192 31.44 4.94 13.97
N PRO A 193 32.73 4.97 14.36
CA PRO A 193 33.75 4.18 13.68
C PRO A 193 33.55 2.69 14.00
N THR A 194 34.03 1.83 13.11
CA THR A 194 33.87 0.37 13.25
C THR A 194 34.84 -0.17 14.29
N GLN A 195 34.32 -0.70 15.39
CA GLN A 195 35.13 -1.38 16.39
C GLN A 195 35.60 -2.74 15.87
N LEU A 196 36.90 -3.01 15.99
CA LEU A 196 37.51 -4.30 15.69
C LEU A 196 37.37 -5.26 16.89
N PRO A 197 37.24 -6.59 16.67
CA PRO A 197 37.12 -7.57 17.75
C PRO A 197 38.42 -7.77 18.56
N SER A 198 39.53 -7.20 18.09
CA SER A 198 40.85 -7.24 18.73
C SER A 198 41.70 -6.07 18.22
N PRO A 199 42.60 -5.48 19.02
CA PRO A 199 43.39 -4.33 18.60
C PRO A 199 44.32 -4.68 17.42
N ALA A 200 44.34 -3.77 16.44
CA ALA A 200 45.16 -3.88 15.25
C ALA A 200 46.40 -2.98 15.31
N LEU A 201 47.52 -3.46 14.76
CA LEU A 201 48.68 -2.64 14.43
C LEU A 201 48.46 -1.84 13.14
N LYS A 202 47.70 -2.40 12.18
CA LYS A 202 47.28 -1.74 10.93
C LYS A 202 46.14 -2.49 10.25
N VAL A 203 45.27 -1.77 9.54
CA VAL A 203 44.39 -2.35 8.52
C VAL A 203 45.20 -2.60 7.25
N ARG A 204 45.08 -3.79 6.66
CA ARG A 204 45.72 -4.16 5.38
C ARG A 204 44.91 -3.64 4.20
N ASN A 205 43.61 -3.96 4.18
CA ASN A 205 42.66 -3.58 3.15
C ASN A 205 41.23 -3.81 3.65
N ILE A 206 40.26 -3.11 3.07
CA ILE A 206 38.83 -3.44 3.19
C ILE A 206 38.34 -3.76 1.78
N THR A 207 37.76 -4.94 1.60
CA THR A 207 37.01 -5.30 0.38
C THR A 207 35.52 -5.25 0.69
N GLY A 208 34.71 -4.79 -0.26
CA GLY A 208 33.26 -4.78 -0.11
C GLY A 208 32.54 -5.13 -1.41
N GLU A 209 31.31 -5.58 -1.26
CA GLU A 209 30.36 -5.90 -2.33
C GLU A 209 28.96 -5.42 -1.92
N VAL A 210 28.06 -5.29 -2.90
CA VAL A 210 26.70 -4.83 -2.67
C VAL A 210 25.75 -6.02 -2.75
N ARG A 211 24.96 -6.24 -1.69
CA ARG A 211 24.00 -7.34 -1.55
C ARG A 211 22.59 -6.81 -1.34
N ASN A 212 21.60 -7.66 -1.59
CA ASN A 212 20.18 -7.46 -1.30
C ASN A 212 19.65 -6.11 -1.84
N VAL A 213 20.03 -5.79 -3.09
CA VAL A 213 19.61 -4.56 -3.76
C VAL A 213 18.13 -4.67 -4.10
N THR A 214 17.35 -3.70 -3.62
CA THR A 214 15.93 -3.56 -3.97
C THR A 214 15.69 -2.18 -4.54
N ALA A 215 14.71 -2.09 -5.44
CA ALA A 215 14.37 -0.86 -6.15
C ALA A 215 12.86 -0.73 -6.27
N GLU A 216 12.35 0.47 -6.02
CA GLU A 216 10.93 0.81 -6.09
C GLU A 216 10.79 2.03 -7.00
N VAL A 217 10.00 1.92 -8.06
CA VAL A 217 9.68 3.05 -8.94
C VAL A 217 8.45 3.76 -8.41
N ILE A 218 8.63 5.03 -8.05
CA ILE A 218 7.55 5.95 -7.71
C ILE A 218 7.50 7.06 -8.76
N LYS A 219 6.51 7.95 -8.68
CA LYS A 219 6.40 9.06 -9.64
C LYS A 219 7.67 9.93 -9.66
N ASP A 220 8.25 10.06 -10.85
CA ASP A 220 9.46 10.82 -11.18
C ASP A 220 10.74 10.42 -10.41
N LYS A 221 10.75 9.29 -9.68
CA LYS A 221 11.90 8.86 -8.85
C LYS A 221 11.98 7.34 -8.70
N VAL A 222 13.19 6.83 -8.49
CA VAL A 222 13.44 5.46 -8.04
C VAL A 222 14.05 5.48 -6.65
N ILE A 223 13.44 4.78 -5.69
CA ILE A 223 14.05 4.48 -4.39
C ILE A 223 14.94 3.26 -4.56
N VAL A 224 16.19 3.32 -4.10
CA VAL A 224 17.14 2.21 -4.11
C VAL A 224 17.60 1.93 -2.69
N GLN A 225 17.53 0.67 -2.28
CA GLN A 225 17.99 0.20 -0.97
C GLN A 225 18.92 -1.00 -1.14
N GLY A 226 19.76 -1.27 -0.15
CA GLY A 226 20.61 -2.46 -0.14
C GLY A 226 21.59 -2.49 1.03
N ILE A 227 22.51 -3.44 0.99
CA ILE A 227 23.53 -3.65 2.03
C ILE A 227 24.91 -3.66 1.38
N VAL A 228 25.83 -2.81 1.85
CA VAL A 228 27.26 -2.98 1.58
C VAL A 228 27.81 -4.00 2.58
N HIS A 229 28.07 -5.22 2.11
CA HIS A 229 28.79 -6.23 2.87
C HIS A 229 30.29 -6.02 2.67
N LYS A 230 31.08 -6.04 3.74
CA LYS A 230 32.52 -5.78 3.66
C LYS A 230 33.32 -6.63 4.64
N GLN A 231 34.55 -6.92 4.22
CA GLN A 231 35.53 -7.73 4.94
C GLN A 231 36.76 -6.84 5.22
N ILE A 232 36.99 -6.57 6.50
CA ILE A 232 38.09 -5.73 7.00
C ILE A 232 39.26 -6.65 7.35
N PHE A 233 40.32 -6.63 6.56
CA PHE A 233 41.54 -7.40 6.82
C PHE A 233 42.53 -6.54 7.61
N PHE A 234 42.97 -7.00 8.77
CA PHE A 234 43.86 -6.25 9.66
C PHE A 234 44.93 -7.14 10.30
N VAL A 235 46.01 -6.54 10.78
CA VAL A 235 47.12 -7.21 11.46
C VAL A 235 46.99 -6.95 12.95
N GLY A 236 46.86 -8.01 13.77
CA GLY A 236 46.82 -7.88 15.23
C GLY A 236 48.18 -7.50 15.84
N LEU A 237 48.18 -7.17 17.14
CA LEU A 237 49.43 -6.88 17.90
C LEU A 237 50.39 -8.09 17.96
N ASP A 238 49.89 -9.30 17.72
CA ASP A 238 50.64 -10.55 17.57
C ASP A 238 51.20 -10.77 16.15
N ASN A 239 51.04 -9.78 15.25
CA ASN A 239 51.34 -9.84 13.82
C ASN A 239 50.49 -10.83 13.00
N ILE A 240 49.46 -11.45 13.58
CA ILE A 240 48.57 -12.36 12.86
C ILE A 240 47.53 -11.57 12.05
N VAL A 241 47.39 -11.89 10.76
CA VAL A 241 46.34 -11.33 9.90
C VAL A 241 44.99 -11.93 10.28
N ARG A 242 44.04 -11.07 10.62
CA ARG A 242 42.64 -11.40 10.90
C ARG A 242 41.73 -10.74 9.86
N HIS A 243 40.50 -11.22 9.78
CA HIS A 243 39.43 -10.57 9.03
C HIS A 243 38.21 -10.39 9.94
N PHE A 244 37.37 -9.41 9.63
CA PHE A 244 36.12 -9.13 10.31
C PHE A 244 35.08 -8.65 9.29
N SER A 245 33.89 -9.24 9.32
CA SER A 245 32.76 -8.89 8.46
C SER A 245 31.86 -7.85 9.11
N GLU A 246 31.46 -6.82 8.37
CA GLU A 246 30.48 -5.84 8.79
C GLU A 246 29.53 -5.53 7.63
N ASP A 247 28.24 -5.37 7.92
CA ASP A 247 27.23 -4.94 6.97
C ASP A 247 26.85 -3.48 7.23
N VAL A 248 26.67 -2.69 6.17
CA VAL A 248 26.12 -1.32 6.26
C VAL A 248 24.99 -1.15 5.26
N SER A 249 23.76 -1.06 5.77
CA SER A 249 22.58 -0.76 4.96
C SER A 249 22.64 0.67 4.40
N PHE A 250 22.19 0.86 3.17
CA PHE A 250 21.98 2.16 2.55
C PHE A 250 20.56 2.26 1.98
N SER A 251 20.09 3.51 1.86
CA SER A 251 18.88 3.86 1.14
C SER A 251 19.09 5.23 0.50
N THR A 252 18.63 5.39 -0.75
CA THR A 252 18.64 6.67 -1.46
C THR A 252 17.47 6.73 -2.44
N PHE A 253 17.28 7.88 -3.06
CA PHE A 253 16.41 8.04 -4.22
C PHE A 253 17.22 8.60 -5.38
N ILE A 254 16.79 8.34 -6.62
CA ILE A 254 17.35 8.93 -7.83
C ILE A 254 16.18 9.51 -8.61
N ASP A 255 16.26 10.79 -8.93
CA ASP A 255 15.23 11.50 -9.67
C ASP A 255 15.30 11.09 -11.15
N ILE A 256 14.22 10.49 -11.67
CA ILE A 256 14.10 9.99 -13.05
C ILE A 256 12.78 10.54 -13.61
N PRO A 257 12.79 11.70 -14.28
CA PRO A 257 11.58 12.32 -14.81
C PRO A 257 10.81 11.38 -15.75
N GLY A 258 9.49 11.34 -15.61
CA GLY A 258 8.61 10.45 -16.38
C GLY A 258 8.55 9.00 -15.90
N ALA A 259 9.28 8.63 -14.84
CA ALA A 259 9.14 7.31 -14.22
C ALA A 259 7.80 7.18 -13.47
N GLU A 260 7.12 6.05 -13.63
CA GLU A 260 5.84 5.75 -12.98
C GLU A 260 5.84 4.34 -12.35
N PRO A 261 5.01 4.08 -11.32
CA PRO A 261 4.89 2.77 -10.70
C PRO A 261 4.55 1.67 -11.71
N GLY A 262 5.22 0.53 -11.62
CA GLY A 262 5.06 -0.60 -12.54
C GLY A 262 5.99 -0.58 -13.76
N MET A 263 6.74 0.50 -14.01
CA MET A 263 7.83 0.46 -14.98
C MET A 263 8.98 -0.45 -14.51
N ASN A 264 9.71 -1.05 -15.45
CA ASN A 264 10.87 -1.88 -15.16
C ASN A 264 12.03 -1.00 -14.68
N VAL A 265 12.84 -1.53 -13.76
CA VAL A 265 14.01 -0.82 -13.23
C VAL A 265 15.24 -1.72 -13.23
N GLN A 266 16.34 -1.20 -13.78
CA GLN A 266 17.66 -1.82 -13.79
C GLN A 266 18.58 -0.97 -12.90
N VAL A 267 19.15 -1.58 -11.86
CA VAL A 267 20.03 -0.90 -10.89
C VAL A 267 21.40 -1.54 -10.89
N LEU A 268 22.44 -0.73 -11.11
CA LEU A 268 23.84 -1.15 -11.09
C LEU A 268 24.60 -0.34 -10.01
N PRO A 269 24.70 -0.86 -8.78
CA PRO A 269 25.48 -0.23 -7.72
C PRO A 269 26.95 -0.68 -7.79
N ARG A 270 27.86 0.28 -7.66
CA ARG A 270 29.32 0.09 -7.75
C ARG A 270 30.00 0.81 -6.61
N ILE A 271 30.77 0.08 -5.80
CA ILE A 271 31.64 0.70 -4.80
C ILE A 271 32.82 1.33 -5.55
N GLU A 272 32.85 2.66 -5.61
CA GLU A 272 33.95 3.41 -6.23
C GLU A 272 35.19 3.32 -5.34
N LYS A 273 35.01 3.51 -4.02
CA LYS A 273 36.12 3.53 -3.06
C LYS A 273 35.68 3.23 -1.64
N ILE A 274 36.53 2.51 -0.90
CA ILE A 274 36.46 2.44 0.56
C ILE A 274 37.70 3.16 1.11
N LEU A 275 37.50 4.35 1.65
CA LEU A 275 38.52 5.08 2.41
C LEU A 275 38.45 4.63 3.87
N PHE A 276 39.60 4.41 4.51
CA PHE A 276 39.65 3.99 5.91
C PHE A 276 40.89 4.54 6.65
N HIS A 277 40.76 4.71 7.96
CA HIS A 277 41.82 5.13 8.88
C HIS A 277 41.62 4.40 10.22
N LEU A 278 42.65 3.71 10.67
CA LEU A 278 42.72 3.09 12.00
C LEU A 278 43.10 4.15 13.05
N THR A 279 42.41 4.19 14.19
CA THR A 279 42.72 5.06 15.34
C THR A 279 43.98 4.62 16.08
N ASP A 280 44.60 5.55 16.82
CA ASP A 280 45.88 5.33 17.53
C ASP A 280 45.80 4.25 18.63
N ASP A 281 44.61 3.94 19.13
CA ASP A 281 44.35 2.84 20.07
C ASP A 281 44.29 1.45 19.41
N GLY A 282 44.28 1.39 18.08
CA GLY A 282 44.16 0.17 17.28
C GLY A 282 42.77 -0.50 17.32
N PHE A 283 41.78 0.08 18.01
CA PHE A 283 40.47 -0.57 18.19
C PHE A 283 39.40 -0.11 17.20
N PHE A 284 39.51 1.08 16.60
CA PHE A 284 38.45 1.63 15.76
C PHE A 284 38.92 2.00 14.34
N VAL A 285 38.10 1.66 13.35
CA VAL A 285 38.32 2.03 11.95
C VAL A 285 37.29 3.06 11.54
N GLN A 286 37.72 4.33 11.41
CA GLN A 286 36.96 5.34 10.68
C GLN A 286 36.95 4.94 9.20
N GLN A 287 35.79 4.98 8.55
CA GLN A 287 35.70 4.62 7.14
C GLN A 287 34.58 5.36 6.41
N LYS A 288 34.81 5.58 5.11
CA LYS A 288 33.91 6.27 4.19
C LYS A 288 33.81 5.46 2.91
N ILE A 289 32.62 4.91 2.65
CA ILE A 289 32.33 4.09 1.47
C ILE A 289 31.66 5.01 0.44
N ILE A 290 32.32 5.24 -0.68
CA ILE A 290 31.75 5.95 -1.82
C ILE A 290 31.07 4.90 -2.70
N LEU A 291 29.74 4.96 -2.75
CA LEU A 291 28.90 4.06 -3.52
C LEU A 291 28.25 4.85 -4.67
N GLU A 292 28.61 4.49 -5.88
CA GLU A 292 27.97 4.96 -7.11
C GLU A 292 26.77 4.06 -7.42
N ILE A 293 25.62 4.64 -7.72
CA ILE A 293 24.40 3.90 -8.07
C ILE A 293 23.91 4.45 -9.41
N PHE A 294 23.99 3.62 -10.44
CA PHE A 294 23.31 3.86 -11.71
C PHE A 294 21.93 3.20 -11.69
N VAL A 295 20.93 3.93 -12.15
CA VAL A 295 19.54 3.49 -12.31
C VAL A 295 19.08 3.78 -13.73
N LYS A 296 18.32 2.84 -14.28
CA LYS A 296 17.65 2.95 -15.57
C LYS A 296 16.21 2.49 -15.42
N VAL A 297 15.26 3.29 -15.92
CA VAL A 297 13.84 2.97 -15.96
C VAL A 297 13.44 2.69 -17.41
N THR A 298 12.78 1.55 -17.65
CA THR A 298 12.33 1.15 -18.99
C THR A 298 10.91 0.58 -18.97
N GLN A 299 10.22 0.67 -20.11
CA GLN A 299 8.90 0.06 -20.30
C GLN A 299 8.84 -0.69 -21.62
N PHE A 300 8.04 -1.75 -21.70
CA PHE A 300 7.73 -2.40 -22.98
C PHE A 300 6.55 -1.70 -23.63
N VAL A 301 6.77 -1.13 -24.81
CA VAL A 301 5.71 -0.54 -25.65
C VAL A 301 5.57 -1.32 -26.95
N GLN A 302 4.38 -1.26 -27.54
CA GLN A 302 4.23 -1.50 -28.97
C GLN A 302 4.36 -0.18 -29.69
N VAL A 303 5.23 -0.14 -30.70
CA VAL A 303 5.46 1.07 -31.50
C VAL A 303 5.69 0.70 -32.95
N GLY A 304 5.09 1.47 -33.84
CA GLY A 304 5.40 1.43 -35.27
C GLY A 304 6.68 2.21 -35.55
N LEU A 305 7.56 1.69 -36.41
CA LEU A 305 8.83 2.33 -36.79
C LEU A 305 8.84 2.81 -38.25
N ALA A 306 9.64 3.83 -38.53
CA ALA A 306 9.97 4.24 -39.89
C ALA A 306 11.23 3.51 -40.38
N LEU A 307 11.15 2.84 -41.53
CA LEU A 307 12.33 2.25 -42.19
C LEU A 307 13.27 3.35 -42.73
N GLY A 308 14.57 3.05 -42.85
CA GLY A 308 15.56 4.02 -43.28
C GLY A 308 16.97 3.43 -43.47
N THR A 309 17.97 4.31 -43.51
CA THR A 309 19.38 3.95 -43.78
C THR A 309 20.21 3.75 -42.50
N GLY A 310 19.57 3.49 -41.36
CA GLY A 310 20.24 3.32 -40.08
C GLY A 310 20.85 1.93 -39.86
N PRO A 311 21.18 1.57 -38.60
CA PRO A 311 21.68 0.24 -38.26
C PRO A 311 20.67 -0.85 -38.65
N LEU A 312 21.19 -2.04 -38.92
CA LEU A 312 20.37 -3.24 -39.06
C LEU A 312 20.02 -3.73 -37.66
N LEU A 313 18.74 -3.76 -37.32
CA LEU A 313 18.25 -4.11 -36.00
C LEU A 313 17.47 -5.43 -36.06
N LEU A 314 17.71 -6.31 -35.08
CA LEU A 314 16.89 -7.49 -34.83
C LEU A 314 15.73 -7.06 -33.92
N LEU A 315 14.51 -7.07 -34.45
CA LEU A 315 13.33 -6.46 -33.85
C LEU A 315 12.19 -7.49 -33.67
N PRO A 316 11.58 -7.60 -32.48
CA PRO A 316 10.42 -8.44 -32.26
C PRO A 316 9.16 -7.79 -32.84
N ARG A 317 8.85 -8.09 -34.10
CA ARG A 317 7.60 -7.69 -34.76
C ARG A 317 6.43 -8.40 -34.09
N VAL A 318 5.38 -7.67 -33.76
CA VAL A 318 4.11 -8.23 -33.27
C VAL A 318 3.36 -8.80 -34.47
N ILE A 319 3.04 -10.08 -34.43
CA ILE A 319 2.25 -10.77 -35.47
C ILE A 319 0.76 -10.70 -35.14
N GLY A 320 0.42 -10.93 -33.88
CA GLY A 320 -0.93 -10.78 -33.37
C GLY A 320 -0.94 -10.82 -31.85
N GLU A 321 -2.03 -10.33 -31.27
CA GLU A 321 -2.31 -10.48 -29.85
C GLU A 321 -3.81 -10.61 -29.62
N GLY A 322 -4.18 -11.23 -28.50
CA GLY A 322 -5.57 -11.48 -28.18
C GLY A 322 -5.75 -11.88 -26.72
N VAL A 323 -6.93 -11.53 -26.20
CA VAL A 323 -7.44 -12.01 -24.91
C VAL A 323 -8.58 -12.97 -25.21
N LYS A 324 -8.65 -14.09 -24.50
CA LYS A 324 -9.87 -14.89 -24.43
C LYS A 324 -10.07 -15.44 -23.02
N GLN A 325 -11.34 -15.50 -22.63
CA GLN A 325 -11.78 -16.07 -21.36
C GLN A 325 -12.40 -17.46 -21.59
N GLU A 326 -12.17 -18.37 -20.64
CA GLU A 326 -12.71 -19.73 -20.64
C GLU A 326 -13.39 -20.02 -19.29
N LEU A 327 -14.57 -20.66 -19.32
CA LEU A 327 -15.35 -20.96 -18.13
C LEU A 327 -15.23 -22.45 -17.78
N VAL A 328 -14.41 -22.76 -16.78
CA VAL A 328 -14.16 -24.13 -16.35
C VAL A 328 -15.08 -24.48 -15.17
N GLU A 329 -16.13 -25.24 -15.46
CA GLU A 329 -17.05 -25.77 -14.43
C GLU A 329 -16.62 -27.18 -14.00
N SER A 330 -16.43 -27.39 -12.69
CA SER A 330 -16.19 -28.71 -12.09
C SER A 330 -17.15 -28.97 -10.94
N LEU A 331 -17.40 -30.25 -10.66
CA LEU A 331 -18.19 -30.71 -9.52
C LEU A 331 -17.33 -31.69 -8.73
N LEU A 332 -16.94 -31.28 -7.53
CA LEU A 332 -16.06 -32.04 -6.65
C LEU A 332 -16.84 -32.72 -5.54
N THR A 333 -16.51 -33.99 -5.26
CA THR A 333 -16.93 -34.65 -4.02
C THR A 333 -15.94 -34.30 -2.90
N LEU A 334 -16.42 -33.64 -1.84
CA LEU A 334 -15.63 -33.36 -0.65
C LEU A 334 -15.44 -34.65 0.17
N ALA A 335 -14.20 -34.90 0.62
CA ALA A 335 -13.84 -36.10 1.36
C ALA A 335 -14.41 -36.16 2.79
N VAL A 336 -14.91 -35.03 3.30
CA VAL A 336 -15.62 -34.90 4.58
C VAL A 336 -16.84 -34.00 4.35
N PRO A 337 -18.02 -34.33 4.92
CA PRO A 337 -19.19 -33.45 4.84
C PRO A 337 -18.95 -32.03 5.38
N ALA A 338 -19.14 -31.04 4.52
CA ALA A 338 -19.09 -29.62 4.82
C ALA A 338 -20.44 -29.08 5.32
N LEU A 339 -20.37 -28.14 6.27
CA LEU A 339 -21.43 -27.22 6.65
C LEU A 339 -21.48 -26.00 5.71
N LYS A 340 -20.31 -25.45 5.37
CA LYS A 340 -20.12 -24.38 4.38
C LYS A 340 -18.72 -24.44 3.75
N VAL A 341 -18.58 -23.91 2.54
CA VAL A 341 -17.28 -23.51 1.99
C VAL A 341 -16.99 -22.07 2.41
N ASP A 342 -15.74 -21.76 2.71
CA ASP A 342 -15.30 -20.46 3.22
C ASP A 342 -14.62 -19.64 2.11
N GLU A 343 -13.61 -20.25 1.46
CA GLU A 343 -12.95 -19.69 0.28
C GLU A 343 -12.39 -20.80 -0.63
N ILE A 344 -12.12 -20.45 -1.89
CA ILE A 344 -11.34 -21.29 -2.80
C ILE A 344 -10.22 -20.43 -3.38
N ARG A 345 -8.97 -20.84 -3.18
CA ARG A 345 -7.80 -20.21 -3.77
C ARG A 345 -7.32 -21.04 -4.95
N GLY A 346 -7.17 -20.40 -6.11
CA GLY A 346 -6.70 -21.07 -7.33
C GLY A 346 -5.40 -20.45 -7.84
N GLU A 347 -4.57 -21.28 -8.47
CA GLU A 347 -3.42 -20.87 -9.28
C GLU A 347 -3.36 -21.73 -10.56
N ILE A 348 -2.65 -21.23 -11.57
CA ILE A 348 -2.48 -21.92 -12.86
C ILE A 348 -1.09 -22.51 -12.93
N ARG A 349 -1.01 -23.82 -13.18
CA ARG A 349 0.21 -24.63 -13.28
C ARG A 349 0.31 -25.31 -14.64
N ASP A 350 1.50 -25.84 -14.91
CA ASP A 350 1.77 -26.78 -16.00
C ASP A 350 1.27 -26.28 -17.37
N LEU A 351 1.55 -25.00 -17.64
CA LEU A 351 1.06 -24.29 -18.83
C LEU A 351 1.84 -24.73 -20.07
N GLU A 352 1.16 -25.41 -20.99
CA GLU A 352 1.68 -25.84 -22.29
C GLU A 352 1.04 -25.03 -23.42
N THR A 353 1.79 -24.80 -24.50
CA THR A 353 1.33 -24.00 -25.65
C THR A 353 1.73 -24.66 -26.97
N GLU A 354 0.75 -24.93 -27.83
CA GLU A 354 0.99 -25.40 -29.21
C GLU A 354 0.58 -24.29 -30.19
N VAL A 355 1.43 -24.06 -31.21
CA VAL A 355 1.14 -23.13 -32.30
C VAL A 355 0.78 -23.92 -33.55
N ILE A 356 -0.38 -23.64 -34.12
CA ILE A 356 -0.82 -24.11 -35.44
C ILE A 356 -1.11 -22.88 -36.33
N PRO A 357 -1.28 -23.02 -37.66
CA PRO A 357 -1.61 -21.89 -38.52
C PRO A 357 -2.85 -21.12 -38.03
N ASP A 358 -2.69 -19.81 -37.89
CA ASP A 358 -3.70 -18.83 -37.45
C ASP A 358 -4.29 -19.05 -36.03
N LYS A 359 -3.76 -19.98 -35.22
CA LYS A 359 -4.30 -20.28 -33.87
C LYS A 359 -3.21 -20.68 -32.87
N VAL A 360 -3.43 -20.31 -31.61
CA VAL A 360 -2.67 -20.82 -30.46
C VAL A 360 -3.58 -21.70 -29.61
N ILE A 361 -3.10 -22.90 -29.30
CA ILE A 361 -3.69 -23.80 -28.31
C ILE A 361 -2.93 -23.59 -27.01
N ILE A 362 -3.67 -23.42 -25.92
CA ILE A 362 -3.13 -23.23 -24.57
C ILE A 362 -3.74 -24.33 -23.70
N GLN A 363 -2.91 -25.01 -22.91
CA GLN A 363 -3.33 -26.06 -22.00
C GLN A 363 -2.67 -25.83 -20.64
N GLY A 364 -3.29 -26.34 -19.58
CA GLY A 364 -2.71 -26.26 -18.24
C GLY A 364 -3.65 -26.78 -17.17
N VAL A 365 -3.22 -26.65 -15.91
CA VAL A 365 -3.96 -27.14 -14.74
C VAL A 365 -4.33 -25.98 -13.82
N ILE A 366 -5.62 -25.85 -13.52
CA ILE A 366 -6.11 -25.00 -12.44
C ILE A 366 -5.96 -25.79 -11.14
N HIS A 367 -4.91 -25.50 -10.38
CA HIS A 367 -4.73 -26.07 -9.04
C HIS A 367 -5.54 -25.24 -8.04
N LYS A 368 -6.46 -25.87 -7.33
CA LYS A 368 -7.34 -25.22 -6.35
C LYS A 368 -7.11 -25.80 -4.95
N GLN A 369 -7.06 -24.92 -3.96
CA GLN A 369 -7.16 -25.26 -2.55
C GLN A 369 -8.50 -24.71 -2.02
N ILE A 370 -9.39 -25.62 -1.64
CA ILE A 370 -10.76 -25.35 -1.19
C ILE A 370 -10.76 -25.40 0.33
N PHE A 371 -11.10 -24.28 0.99
CA PHE A 371 -11.19 -24.18 2.44
C PHE A 371 -12.66 -24.21 2.87
N PHE A 372 -12.99 -25.09 3.82
CA PHE A 372 -14.38 -25.33 4.22
C PHE A 372 -14.49 -25.69 5.70
N VAL A 373 -15.68 -25.52 6.26
CA VAL A 373 -16.01 -25.92 7.64
C VAL A 373 -16.82 -27.19 7.58
N ASP A 374 -16.45 -28.21 8.36
CA ASP A 374 -17.19 -29.48 8.43
C ASP A 374 -18.44 -29.42 9.33
N LEU A 375 -19.22 -30.51 9.38
CA LEU A 375 -20.38 -30.63 10.27
C LEU A 375 -20.04 -30.64 11.78
N GLU A 376 -18.76 -30.71 12.14
CA GLU A 376 -18.23 -30.68 13.52
C GLU A 376 -17.68 -29.27 13.88
N ASN A 377 -17.80 -28.29 12.98
CA ASN A 377 -17.22 -26.94 13.03
C ASN A 377 -15.68 -26.87 12.97
N ASN A 378 -14.99 -27.91 12.49
CA ASN A 378 -13.57 -27.84 12.19
C ASN A 378 -13.32 -27.19 10.82
N ALA A 379 -12.35 -26.29 10.75
CA ALA A 379 -11.81 -25.83 9.47
C ALA A 379 -10.98 -26.95 8.81
N ARG A 380 -11.21 -27.18 7.51
CA ARG A 380 -10.52 -28.17 6.67
C ARG A 380 -10.14 -27.56 5.33
N HIS A 381 -9.26 -28.24 4.61
CA HIS A 381 -8.97 -27.93 3.22
C HIS A 381 -8.91 -29.20 2.37
N GLN A 382 -9.17 -29.06 1.07
CA GLN A 382 -9.03 -30.11 0.06
C GLN A 382 -8.47 -29.52 -1.23
N ALA A 383 -7.51 -30.21 -1.85
CA ALA A 383 -6.96 -29.82 -3.14
C ALA A 383 -7.74 -30.47 -4.30
N GLU A 384 -7.80 -29.78 -5.44
CA GLU A 384 -8.36 -30.27 -6.70
C GLU A 384 -7.56 -29.70 -7.87
N ASP A 385 -7.11 -30.56 -8.78
CA ASP A 385 -6.45 -30.19 -10.03
C ASP A 385 -7.45 -30.36 -11.18
N VAL A 386 -7.76 -29.27 -11.90
CA VAL A 386 -8.69 -29.30 -13.04
C VAL A 386 -7.95 -28.87 -14.32
N PRO A 387 -7.78 -29.75 -15.31
CA PRO A 387 -7.18 -29.37 -16.59
C PRO A 387 -8.11 -28.45 -17.38
N PHE A 388 -7.54 -27.47 -18.08
CA PHE A 388 -8.25 -26.62 -19.03
C PHE A 388 -7.54 -26.59 -20.37
N SER A 389 -8.27 -26.28 -21.44
CA SER A 389 -7.71 -26.08 -22.77
C SER A 389 -8.46 -24.96 -23.48
N LEU A 390 -7.70 -24.05 -24.08
CA LEU A 390 -8.18 -22.81 -24.68
C LEU A 390 -7.60 -22.65 -26.08
N PHE A 391 -8.47 -22.42 -27.06
CA PHE A 391 -8.10 -22.06 -28.43
C PHE A 391 -8.28 -20.55 -28.61
N LEU A 392 -7.20 -19.85 -28.98
CA LEU A 392 -7.20 -18.44 -29.34
C LEU A 392 -6.87 -18.28 -30.82
N ASP A 393 -7.75 -17.59 -31.56
CA ASP A 393 -7.55 -17.27 -32.96
C ASP A 393 -6.60 -16.06 -33.09
N LEU A 394 -5.44 -16.25 -33.71
CA LEU A 394 -4.43 -15.21 -33.96
C LEU A 394 -3.98 -15.29 -35.43
N PRO A 395 -4.65 -14.58 -36.35
CA PRO A 395 -4.32 -14.63 -37.79
C PRO A 395 -2.87 -14.23 -38.07
N GLY A 396 -2.23 -14.91 -39.03
CA GLY A 396 -0.84 -14.71 -39.42
C GLY A 396 0.19 -15.45 -38.55
N VAL A 397 -0.23 -16.08 -37.46
CA VAL A 397 0.64 -16.91 -36.61
C VAL A 397 0.95 -18.26 -37.27
N SER A 398 2.21 -18.70 -37.14
CA SER A 398 2.70 -20.00 -37.63
C SER A 398 3.67 -20.64 -36.62
N PRO A 399 3.89 -21.97 -36.67
CA PRO A 399 4.87 -22.64 -35.81
C PRO A 399 6.25 -21.98 -35.85
N GLY A 400 6.86 -21.75 -34.67
CA GLY A 400 8.16 -21.11 -34.53
C GLY A 400 8.17 -19.60 -34.23
N VAL A 401 7.01 -18.96 -34.03
CA VAL A 401 6.93 -17.62 -33.41
C VAL A 401 7.19 -17.67 -31.90
N ASP A 402 7.70 -16.58 -31.35
CA ASP A 402 7.88 -16.37 -29.91
C ASP A 402 6.53 -16.00 -29.27
N LEU A 403 5.96 -16.85 -28.42
CA LEU A 403 4.75 -16.56 -27.65
C LEU A 403 5.05 -15.98 -26.27
N GLN A 404 4.22 -15.03 -25.85
CA GLN A 404 4.17 -14.51 -24.48
C GLN A 404 2.74 -14.68 -23.95
N VAL A 405 2.55 -15.67 -23.08
CA VAL A 405 1.24 -16.04 -22.53
C VAL A 405 1.14 -15.58 -21.07
N HIS A 406 0.08 -14.86 -20.75
CA HIS A 406 -0.20 -14.32 -19.42
C HIS A 406 -1.59 -14.82 -18.99
N PRO A 407 -1.66 -15.99 -18.32
CA PRO A 407 -2.91 -16.53 -17.80
C PRO A 407 -3.25 -15.90 -16.44
N ARG A 408 -4.55 -15.70 -16.18
CA ARG A 408 -5.09 -15.10 -14.96
C ARG A 408 -6.41 -15.76 -14.60
N ILE A 409 -6.62 -16.02 -13.31
CA ILE A 409 -7.96 -16.33 -12.80
C ILE A 409 -8.64 -15.00 -12.48
N GLU A 410 -9.77 -14.70 -13.13
CA GLU A 410 -10.58 -13.52 -12.83
C GLU A 410 -11.46 -13.74 -11.60
N GLY A 411 -12.00 -14.95 -11.45
CA GLY A 411 -12.88 -15.31 -10.34
C GLY A 411 -13.12 -16.80 -10.22
N ILE A 412 -13.43 -17.23 -9.00
CA ILE A 412 -13.87 -18.59 -8.67
C ILE A 412 -15.21 -18.48 -7.96
N PHE A 413 -16.28 -18.87 -8.66
CA PHE A 413 -17.62 -18.93 -8.10
C PHE A 413 -17.90 -20.38 -7.66
N PHE A 414 -18.57 -20.57 -6.53
CA PHE A 414 -18.83 -21.90 -6.00
C PHE A 414 -20.17 -22.00 -5.27
N GLU A 415 -20.71 -23.22 -5.22
CA GLU A 415 -22.02 -23.53 -4.66
C GLU A 415 -22.00 -24.94 -4.06
N LEU A 416 -22.26 -25.05 -2.76
CA LEU A 416 -22.32 -26.32 -2.05
C LEU A 416 -23.73 -26.92 -2.26
N LEU A 417 -23.86 -27.82 -3.24
CA LEU A 417 -25.13 -28.42 -3.68
C LEU A 417 -25.70 -29.41 -2.63
N SER A 418 -24.80 -30.12 -1.97
CA SER A 418 -25.06 -30.98 -0.82
C SER A 418 -23.85 -30.93 0.10
N SER A 419 -23.93 -31.45 1.33
CA SER A 419 -22.80 -31.42 2.27
C SER A 419 -21.52 -32.07 1.72
N THR A 420 -21.61 -32.91 0.67
CA THR A 420 -20.45 -33.54 0.03
C THR A 420 -20.23 -33.14 -1.42
N GLU A 421 -21.08 -32.33 -2.04
CA GLU A 421 -20.97 -31.99 -3.48
C GLU A 421 -20.82 -30.48 -3.67
N LEU A 422 -19.65 -30.08 -4.18
CA LEU A 422 -19.28 -28.70 -4.40
C LEU A 422 -19.16 -28.40 -5.90
N ARG A 423 -20.08 -27.59 -6.41
CA ARG A 423 -20.02 -27.04 -7.77
C ARG A 423 -19.11 -25.82 -7.78
N GLN A 424 -18.27 -25.72 -8.80
CA GLN A 424 -17.26 -24.67 -8.94
C GLN A 424 -17.22 -24.19 -10.39
N LYS A 425 -17.01 -22.90 -10.59
CA LYS A 425 -16.90 -22.24 -11.90
C LYS A 425 -15.73 -21.26 -11.84
N VAL A 426 -14.64 -21.59 -12.53
CA VAL A 426 -13.46 -20.73 -12.63
C VAL A 426 -13.51 -19.98 -13.96
N VAL A 427 -13.36 -18.67 -13.91
CA VAL A 427 -13.13 -17.84 -15.11
C VAL A 427 -11.62 -17.67 -15.27
N VAL A 428 -11.07 -18.29 -16.31
CA VAL A 428 -9.66 -18.13 -16.69
C VAL A 428 -9.59 -17.19 -17.89
N GLU A 429 -8.98 -16.04 -17.70
CA GLU A 429 -8.57 -15.15 -18.79
C GLU A 429 -7.14 -15.49 -19.22
N VAL A 430 -6.88 -15.53 -20.52
CA VAL A 430 -5.51 -15.65 -21.04
C VAL A 430 -5.27 -14.61 -22.12
N PHE A 431 -4.25 -13.78 -21.89
CA PHE A 431 -3.68 -12.89 -22.89
C PHE A 431 -2.48 -13.54 -23.57
N VAL A 432 -2.46 -13.56 -24.90
CA VAL A 432 -1.32 -14.02 -25.71
C VAL A 432 -0.84 -12.89 -26.61
N LYS A 433 0.48 -12.74 -26.70
CA LYS A 433 1.15 -11.90 -27.69
C LYS A 433 2.13 -12.76 -28.48
N ALA A 434 1.95 -12.83 -29.79
CA ALA A 434 2.85 -13.53 -30.70
C ALA A 434 3.82 -12.54 -31.36
N THR A 435 5.12 -12.83 -31.27
CA THR A 435 6.18 -12.02 -31.85
C THR A 435 7.13 -12.83 -32.74
N GLU A 436 7.71 -12.18 -33.73
CA GLU A 436 8.72 -12.74 -34.63
C GLU A 436 9.93 -11.81 -34.68
N ALA A 437 11.12 -12.33 -34.38
CA ALA A 437 12.36 -11.56 -34.48
C ALA A 437 12.84 -11.48 -35.95
N ILE A 438 12.57 -10.34 -36.59
CA ILE A 438 12.97 -9.99 -37.98
C ILE A 438 14.15 -9.00 -37.99
N GLN A 439 14.92 -8.96 -39.07
CA GLN A 439 16.01 -7.98 -39.26
C GLN A 439 15.55 -6.84 -40.17
N GLU A 440 15.61 -5.59 -39.70
CA GLU A 440 15.20 -4.41 -40.48
C GLU A 440 16.11 -3.20 -40.28
N ARG A 441 16.15 -2.28 -41.26
CA ARG A 441 16.89 -1.01 -41.13
C ARG A 441 15.96 0.14 -40.79
N VAL A 442 16.14 0.73 -39.61
CA VAL A 442 15.27 1.76 -39.04
C VAL A 442 15.88 3.16 -39.19
N ALA A 443 15.05 4.18 -39.34
CA ALA A 443 15.48 5.57 -39.31
C ALA A 443 15.83 6.03 -37.88
N LEU A 444 17.05 6.55 -37.70
CA LEU A 444 17.45 7.26 -36.49
C LEU A 444 16.95 8.71 -36.54
N GLY A 445 16.57 9.29 -35.41
CA GLY A 445 16.06 10.67 -35.38
C GLY A 445 15.77 11.19 -33.97
N THR A 446 14.82 12.12 -33.85
CA THR A 446 14.46 12.78 -32.58
C THR A 446 13.30 12.10 -31.85
N GLY A 447 13.10 10.78 -32.05
CA GLY A 447 12.08 10.01 -31.36
C GLY A 447 12.57 9.44 -30.01
N PRO A 448 11.75 8.63 -29.33
CA PRO A 448 12.11 8.04 -28.04
C PRO A 448 13.35 7.15 -28.12
N LEU A 449 14.09 7.08 -27.01
CA LEU A 449 15.26 6.21 -26.88
C LEU A 449 14.80 4.76 -26.66
N TYR A 450 15.20 3.84 -27.53
CA TYR A 450 14.89 2.41 -27.41
C TYR A 450 16.15 1.58 -27.20
N LYS A 451 16.06 0.60 -26.30
CA LYS A 451 17.06 -0.45 -26.11
C LYS A 451 16.75 -1.58 -27.08
N VAL A 452 17.65 -1.81 -28.02
CA VAL A 452 17.45 -2.70 -29.18
C VAL A 452 18.70 -3.52 -29.48
N GLN A 453 18.53 -4.62 -30.22
CA GLN A 453 19.63 -5.45 -30.70
C GLN A 453 20.06 -4.97 -32.08
N GLN A 454 21.26 -4.39 -32.20
CA GLN A 454 21.88 -4.18 -33.51
C GLN A 454 22.55 -5.47 -33.97
N VAL A 455 22.31 -5.87 -35.22
CA VAL A 455 23.01 -6.98 -35.86
C VAL A 455 24.45 -6.57 -36.18
N VAL A 456 25.41 -7.31 -35.64
CA VAL A 456 26.85 -7.10 -35.87
C VAL A 456 27.33 -8.02 -36.98
N GLY A 457 26.88 -9.27 -36.98
CA GLY A 457 27.16 -10.26 -38.02
C GLY A 457 26.25 -11.48 -37.90
N GLU A 458 26.16 -12.24 -38.98
CA GLU A 458 25.42 -13.50 -39.06
C GLU A 458 26.26 -14.57 -39.75
N GLY A 459 25.96 -15.85 -39.49
CA GLY A 459 26.63 -16.97 -40.12
C GLY A 459 25.86 -18.28 -39.96
N GLN A 460 26.02 -19.18 -40.92
CA GLN A 460 25.26 -20.43 -41.01
C GLN A 460 26.18 -21.62 -41.27
N LYS A 461 25.84 -22.79 -40.70
CA LYS A 461 26.63 -24.01 -40.86
C LYS A 461 25.79 -25.28 -40.70
N GLN A 462 25.95 -26.22 -41.62
CA GLN A 462 25.47 -27.59 -41.45
C GLN A 462 26.56 -28.46 -40.83
N ILE A 463 26.16 -29.41 -39.99
CA ILE A 463 27.00 -30.54 -39.55
C ILE A 463 26.33 -31.87 -39.90
N LEU A 464 27.15 -32.88 -40.18
CA LEU A 464 26.73 -34.27 -40.35
C LEU A 464 27.32 -35.09 -39.20
N ASN A 465 26.46 -35.60 -38.33
CA ASN A 465 26.84 -36.49 -37.24
C ASN A 465 26.48 -37.93 -37.61
N GLU A 466 27.48 -38.74 -37.92
CA GLU A 466 27.34 -40.19 -38.09
C GLU A 466 27.64 -40.92 -36.77
N SER A 467 26.73 -41.79 -36.32
CA SER A 467 26.96 -42.70 -35.20
C SER A 467 26.46 -44.11 -35.53
N VAL A 468 26.92 -45.10 -34.76
CA VAL A 468 26.43 -46.48 -34.81
C VAL A 468 25.97 -46.85 -33.40
N LEU A 469 24.68 -47.13 -33.25
CA LEU A 469 24.07 -47.52 -31.99
C LEU A 469 23.89 -49.03 -31.93
N VAL A 470 24.21 -49.63 -30.78
CA VAL A 470 23.81 -51.00 -30.46
C VAL A 470 22.46 -50.96 -29.74
N LEU A 471 21.47 -51.66 -30.28
CA LEU A 471 20.16 -51.79 -29.67
C LEU A 471 20.20 -52.76 -28.49
N GLU A 472 19.48 -52.43 -27.41
CA GLU A 472 19.34 -53.31 -26.22
C GLU A 472 18.63 -54.64 -26.55
N ARG A 473 17.89 -54.71 -27.67
CA ARG A 473 17.12 -55.88 -28.10
C ARG A 473 17.24 -56.07 -29.63
N PRO A 474 17.22 -57.31 -30.14
CA PRO A 474 17.17 -57.57 -31.57
C PRO A 474 15.86 -57.07 -32.18
N ALA A 475 15.98 -56.38 -33.31
CA ALA A 475 14.91 -55.71 -34.03
C ALA A 475 14.73 -56.28 -35.45
N LEU A 476 13.48 -56.30 -35.92
CA LEU A 476 13.13 -56.58 -37.31
C LEU A 476 13.28 -55.33 -38.19
N LYS A 477 13.03 -54.15 -37.61
CA LYS A 477 13.17 -52.83 -38.25
C LYS A 477 13.18 -51.71 -37.20
N VAL A 478 13.84 -50.61 -37.52
CA VAL A 478 13.56 -49.30 -36.89
C VAL A 478 12.25 -48.76 -37.49
N ARG A 479 11.38 -48.18 -36.67
CA ARG A 479 10.13 -47.51 -37.09
C ARG A 479 10.42 -46.06 -37.46
N GLU A 480 11.03 -45.33 -36.54
CA GLU A 480 11.44 -43.93 -36.70
C GLU A 480 12.55 -43.58 -35.72
N ILE A 481 13.27 -42.49 -35.97
CA ILE A 481 14.14 -41.84 -34.98
C ILE A 481 13.69 -40.40 -34.88
N VAL A 482 13.22 -40.01 -33.70
CA VAL A 482 12.93 -38.61 -33.36
C VAL A 482 14.18 -38.03 -32.72
N GLY A 483 14.54 -36.78 -33.01
CA GLY A 483 15.69 -36.12 -32.41
C GLY A 483 15.42 -34.66 -32.10
N GLU A 484 16.13 -34.15 -31.10
CA GLU A 484 16.07 -32.77 -30.64
C GLU A 484 17.46 -32.30 -30.18
N ILE A 485 17.64 -30.98 -30.04
CA ILE A 485 18.90 -30.37 -29.59
C ILE A 485 18.75 -29.90 -28.15
N ARG A 486 19.47 -30.55 -27.23
CA ARG A 486 19.51 -30.24 -25.79
C ARG A 486 20.83 -29.57 -25.40
N ASN A 487 20.80 -28.86 -24.27
CA ASN A 487 21.98 -28.28 -23.61
C ASN A 487 22.84 -27.42 -24.55
N LEU A 488 22.18 -26.62 -25.40
CA LEU A 488 22.85 -25.76 -26.38
C LEU A 488 23.51 -24.57 -25.66
N VAL A 489 24.82 -24.43 -25.85
CA VAL A 489 25.62 -23.32 -25.30
C VAL A 489 26.41 -22.69 -26.45
N ALA A 490 26.49 -21.36 -26.48
CA ALA A 490 27.24 -20.61 -27.45
C ALA A 490 28.21 -19.63 -26.77
N GLU A 491 29.42 -19.51 -27.31
CA GLU A 491 30.45 -18.56 -26.87
C GLU A 491 30.90 -17.71 -28.06
N VAL A 492 30.85 -16.39 -27.92
CA VAL A 492 31.30 -15.45 -28.96
C VAL A 492 32.78 -15.15 -28.76
N ILE A 493 33.57 -15.38 -29.81
CA ILE A 493 35.01 -15.08 -29.85
C ILE A 493 35.30 -14.18 -31.08
N PRO A 494 36.52 -13.65 -31.26
CA PRO A 494 36.83 -12.82 -32.42
C PRO A 494 36.50 -13.53 -33.75
N ASP A 495 35.63 -12.88 -34.55
CA ASP A 495 35.12 -13.32 -35.86
C ASP A 495 34.44 -14.71 -35.90
N LYS A 496 34.09 -15.31 -34.76
CA LYS A 496 33.47 -16.66 -34.70
C LYS A 496 32.54 -16.84 -33.51
N VAL A 497 31.61 -17.79 -33.64
CA VAL A 497 30.82 -18.33 -32.53
C VAL A 497 31.15 -19.82 -32.36
N ILE A 498 31.56 -20.23 -31.16
CA ILE A 498 31.64 -21.65 -30.79
C ILE A 498 30.26 -22.09 -30.31
N ILE A 499 29.76 -23.23 -30.78
CA ILE A 499 28.48 -23.81 -30.39
C ILE A 499 28.70 -25.24 -29.91
N GLN A 500 28.20 -25.56 -28.73
CA GLN A 500 28.28 -26.89 -28.11
C GLN A 500 26.88 -27.36 -27.70
N GLY A 501 26.63 -28.68 -27.72
CA GLY A 501 25.36 -29.22 -27.28
C GLY A 501 25.25 -30.74 -27.40
N VAL A 502 24.03 -31.25 -27.25
CA VAL A 502 23.69 -32.67 -27.35
C VAL A 502 22.58 -32.85 -28.37
N ILE A 503 22.78 -33.70 -29.37
CA ILE A 503 21.68 -34.26 -30.17
C ILE A 503 21.10 -35.41 -29.33
N HIS A 504 19.95 -35.18 -28.70
CA HIS A 504 19.21 -36.26 -28.05
C HIS A 504 18.36 -36.96 -29.11
N LYS A 505 18.35 -38.29 -29.11
CA LYS A 505 17.60 -39.10 -30.06
C LYS A 505 16.80 -40.18 -29.34
N GLN A 506 15.57 -40.38 -29.77
CA GLN A 506 14.70 -41.48 -29.36
C GLN A 506 14.46 -42.39 -30.57
N ILE A 507 15.06 -43.58 -30.52
CA ILE A 507 15.01 -44.59 -31.57
C ILE A 507 13.83 -45.52 -31.25
N PHE A 508 12.78 -45.51 -32.06
CA PHE A 508 11.65 -46.42 -31.94
C PHE A 508 11.82 -47.59 -32.91
N TYR A 509 11.70 -48.83 -32.44
CA TYR A 509 11.97 -50.02 -33.23
C TYR A 509 11.06 -51.20 -32.86
N ILE A 510 10.87 -52.12 -33.80
CA ILE A 510 10.04 -53.32 -33.62
C ILE A 510 10.97 -54.50 -33.36
N GLY A 511 10.83 -55.13 -32.19
CA GLY A 511 11.60 -56.32 -31.79
C GLY A 511 11.30 -57.56 -32.63
N THR A 512 12.15 -58.58 -32.54
CA THR A 512 11.89 -59.91 -33.15
C THR A 512 10.71 -60.67 -32.52
N ASP A 513 10.20 -60.18 -31.39
CA ASP A 513 8.94 -60.55 -30.73
C ASP A 513 7.71 -59.80 -31.28
N ASN A 514 7.89 -58.85 -32.23
CA ASN A 514 6.89 -57.91 -32.74
C ASN A 514 6.36 -56.88 -31.72
N ILE A 515 7.08 -56.64 -30.63
CA ILE A 515 6.78 -55.58 -29.65
C ILE A 515 7.50 -54.29 -30.07
N GLU A 516 6.86 -53.13 -29.90
CA GLU A 516 7.53 -51.84 -30.08
C GLU A 516 8.36 -51.48 -28.83
N TYR A 517 9.61 -51.12 -29.07
CA TYR A 517 10.57 -50.66 -28.07
C TYR A 517 11.08 -49.27 -28.46
N HIS A 518 11.56 -48.53 -27.45
CA HIS A 518 12.30 -47.29 -27.65
C HIS A 518 13.64 -47.34 -26.93
N GLN A 519 14.62 -46.62 -27.44
CA GLN A 519 15.93 -46.45 -26.81
C GLN A 519 16.46 -45.04 -27.05
N ALA A 520 17.04 -44.44 -26.01
CA ALA A 520 17.62 -43.10 -26.07
C ALA A 520 19.11 -43.15 -26.45
N GLU A 521 19.58 -42.13 -27.18
CA GLU A 521 21.00 -41.91 -27.47
C GLU A 521 21.33 -40.40 -27.42
N ASP A 522 22.27 -40.01 -26.56
CA ASP A 522 22.80 -38.64 -26.45
C ASP A 522 24.13 -38.51 -27.20
N LEU A 523 24.14 -37.75 -28.31
CA LEU A 523 25.34 -37.50 -29.10
C LEU A 523 25.83 -36.06 -28.95
N ARG A 524 26.94 -35.88 -28.22
CA ARG A 524 27.55 -34.55 -28.01
C ARG A 524 28.17 -34.01 -29.30
N PHE A 525 28.05 -32.71 -29.53
CA PHE A 525 28.69 -32.03 -30.65
C PHE A 525 29.35 -30.72 -30.19
N SER A 526 30.32 -30.27 -30.99
CA SER A 526 30.96 -28.97 -30.89
C SER A 526 31.33 -28.50 -32.30
N LEU A 527 30.97 -27.27 -32.64
CA LEU A 527 31.33 -26.63 -33.91
C LEU A 527 31.71 -25.17 -33.70
N PHE A 528 32.29 -24.54 -34.72
CA PHE A 528 32.40 -23.08 -34.81
C PHE A 528 31.70 -22.61 -36.08
N ILE A 529 30.99 -21.48 -35.99
CA ILE A 529 30.50 -20.72 -37.15
C ILE A 529 31.37 -19.48 -37.29
N ASP A 530 31.79 -19.18 -38.51
CA ASP A 530 32.54 -17.97 -38.83
C ASP A 530 31.55 -16.81 -38.98
N VAL A 531 31.68 -15.78 -38.14
CA VAL A 531 30.77 -14.62 -38.05
C VAL A 531 31.61 -13.35 -37.97
N PRO A 532 31.95 -12.71 -39.10
CA PRO A 532 32.83 -11.55 -39.13
C PRO A 532 32.31 -10.39 -38.27
N GLY A 533 33.21 -9.72 -37.54
CA GLY A 533 32.87 -8.63 -36.61
C GLY A 533 32.38 -9.10 -35.23
N ALA A 534 32.20 -10.41 -35.01
CA ALA A 534 31.90 -10.95 -33.68
C ALA A 534 33.06 -10.69 -32.69
N LEU A 535 32.72 -10.36 -31.45
CA LEU A 535 33.65 -10.05 -30.36
C LEU A 535 33.18 -10.65 -29.02
N PRO A 536 34.08 -11.01 -28.10
CA PRO A 536 33.73 -11.47 -26.76
C PRO A 536 32.83 -10.48 -26.01
N GLY A 537 31.72 -10.97 -25.45
CA GLY A 537 30.75 -10.17 -24.71
C GLY A 537 29.59 -9.62 -25.54
N LEU A 538 29.57 -9.82 -26.86
CA LEU A 538 28.36 -9.61 -27.67
C LEU A 538 27.32 -10.71 -27.39
N ASN A 539 26.04 -10.40 -27.64
CA ASN A 539 24.96 -11.39 -27.56
C ASN A 539 25.01 -12.30 -28.79
N VAL A 540 24.48 -13.51 -28.67
CA VAL A 540 24.28 -14.40 -29.82
C VAL A 540 22.98 -15.20 -29.70
N THR A 541 22.22 -15.25 -30.79
CA THR A 541 21.04 -16.10 -30.93
C THR A 541 21.37 -17.25 -31.86
N ILE A 542 21.17 -18.49 -31.42
CA ILE A 542 21.35 -19.70 -32.23
C ILE A 542 20.01 -20.33 -32.54
N ARG A 543 19.73 -20.57 -33.82
CA ARG A 543 18.55 -21.31 -34.31
C ARG A 543 19.00 -22.64 -34.91
N PRO A 544 18.99 -23.75 -34.14
CA PRO A 544 19.27 -25.07 -34.66
C PRO A 544 18.04 -25.66 -35.36
N ARG A 545 18.25 -26.43 -36.44
CA ARG A 545 17.23 -27.24 -37.11
C ARG A 545 17.81 -28.60 -37.50
N ILE A 546 17.26 -29.68 -36.97
CA ILE A 546 17.51 -31.02 -37.49
C ILE A 546 16.76 -31.13 -38.83
N GLU A 547 17.49 -31.32 -39.92
CA GLU A 547 16.92 -31.32 -41.28
C GLU A 547 16.54 -32.73 -41.74
N THR A 548 17.30 -33.73 -41.31
CA THR A 548 16.96 -35.14 -41.51
C THR A 548 17.75 -36.05 -40.56
N ILE A 549 17.15 -37.18 -40.21
CA ILE A 549 17.82 -38.31 -39.56
C ILE A 549 17.70 -39.51 -40.50
N LEU A 550 18.79 -39.83 -41.19
CA LEU A 550 18.88 -41.01 -42.04
C LEU A 550 19.40 -42.18 -41.20
N PHE A 551 18.78 -43.36 -41.30
CA PHE A 551 19.20 -44.54 -40.53
C PHE A 551 19.12 -45.83 -41.35
N ASN A 552 19.94 -46.81 -40.96
CA ASN A 552 19.93 -48.16 -41.52
C ASN A 552 20.17 -49.19 -40.41
N LEU A 553 19.37 -50.26 -40.40
CA LEU A 553 19.56 -51.41 -39.52
C LEU A 553 20.55 -52.38 -40.22
N GLU A 554 21.80 -52.41 -39.78
CA GLU A 554 22.88 -53.19 -40.38
C GLU A 554 22.88 -54.65 -39.92
N THR A 555 22.45 -54.88 -38.67
CA THR A 555 22.14 -56.19 -38.08
C THR A 555 20.93 -56.03 -37.16
N GLU A 556 20.32 -57.11 -36.68
CA GLU A 556 19.18 -57.03 -35.73
C GLU A 556 19.46 -56.12 -34.52
N THR A 557 20.71 -55.97 -34.08
CA THR A 557 21.09 -55.11 -32.94
C THR A 557 21.95 -53.90 -33.31
N THR A 558 22.16 -53.58 -34.59
CA THR A 558 23.09 -52.50 -35.01
C THR A 558 22.42 -51.50 -35.94
N VAL A 559 22.30 -50.24 -35.50
CA VAL A 559 21.72 -49.16 -36.30
C VAL A 559 22.78 -48.10 -36.61
N ARG A 560 23.13 -47.94 -37.90
CA ARG A 560 23.88 -46.77 -38.38
C ARG A 560 22.93 -45.59 -38.53
N GLN A 561 23.34 -44.43 -38.06
CA GLN A 561 22.55 -43.20 -38.08
C GLN A 561 23.38 -42.04 -38.64
N LYS A 562 22.74 -41.12 -39.34
CA LYS A 562 23.31 -39.89 -39.89
C LYS A 562 22.34 -38.75 -39.68
N VAL A 563 22.64 -37.89 -38.71
CA VAL A 563 21.86 -36.67 -38.42
C VAL A 563 22.48 -35.51 -39.18
N ILE A 564 21.66 -34.78 -39.94
CA ILE A 564 22.04 -33.48 -40.52
C ILE A 564 21.39 -32.39 -39.68
N VAL A 565 22.20 -31.50 -39.11
CA VAL A 565 21.74 -30.35 -38.33
C VAL A 565 22.26 -29.08 -38.96
N PHE A 566 21.35 -28.16 -39.28
CA PHE A 566 21.62 -26.79 -39.70
C PHE A 566 21.62 -25.88 -38.47
N PHE A 567 22.59 -24.97 -38.40
CA PHE A 567 22.67 -23.93 -37.38
C PHE A 567 22.74 -22.57 -38.06
N ASP A 568 21.86 -21.68 -37.64
CA ASP A 568 21.89 -20.24 -37.94
C ASP A 568 22.30 -19.48 -36.67
N ALA A 569 23.21 -18.52 -36.80
CA ALA A 569 23.77 -17.75 -35.70
C ALA A 569 23.77 -16.26 -36.03
N VAL A 570 23.04 -15.48 -35.23
CA VAL A 570 22.98 -14.01 -35.34
C VAL A 570 23.65 -13.42 -34.10
N VAL A 571 24.73 -12.66 -34.30
CA VAL A 571 25.48 -11.96 -33.24
C VAL A 571 25.02 -10.51 -33.18
N THR A 572 24.64 -10.04 -31.99
CA THR A 572 24.03 -8.73 -31.79
C THR A 572 24.61 -7.95 -30.61
N GLU A 573 24.56 -6.63 -30.71
CA GLU A 573 24.93 -5.70 -29.64
C GLU A 573 23.68 -5.04 -29.05
N THR A 574 23.57 -5.02 -27.72
CA THR A 574 22.49 -4.28 -27.01
C THR A 574 22.82 -2.79 -27.00
N ILE A 575 22.26 -2.03 -27.95
CA ILE A 575 22.47 -0.59 -28.06
C ILE A 575 21.26 0.21 -27.58
N GLN A 576 21.44 1.51 -27.36
CA GLN A 576 20.36 2.45 -27.09
C GLN A 576 20.37 3.56 -28.14
N VAL A 577 19.30 3.66 -28.93
CA VAL A 577 19.21 4.61 -30.05
C VAL A 577 17.84 5.26 -30.14
N PRO A 578 17.76 6.56 -30.49
CA PRO A 578 16.50 7.25 -30.68
C PRO A 578 15.94 6.92 -32.07
N LEU A 579 14.80 6.22 -32.10
CA LEU A 579 14.18 5.70 -33.33
C LEU A 579 13.00 6.56 -33.76
N VAL A 580 12.84 6.76 -35.07
CA VAL A 580 11.69 7.46 -35.64
C VAL A 580 10.48 6.53 -35.69
N THR A 581 9.37 6.97 -35.10
CA THR A 581 8.08 6.26 -35.15
C THR A 581 7.40 6.43 -36.51
N GLY A 582 6.72 5.40 -36.99
CA GLY A 582 6.07 5.39 -38.31
C GLY A 582 5.23 4.13 -38.55
N ASP A 583 4.61 4.00 -39.73
CA ASP A 583 3.46 3.10 -39.92
C ASP A 583 3.80 1.70 -40.50
N PHE A 584 5.06 1.25 -40.44
CA PHE A 584 5.48 0.01 -41.13
C PHE A 584 4.90 -1.28 -40.51
N ALA A 585 5.21 -1.52 -39.24
CA ALA A 585 4.78 -2.69 -38.47
C ALA A 585 4.95 -2.39 -36.97
N LEU A 586 4.13 -2.98 -36.11
CA LEU A 586 4.27 -2.84 -34.65
C LEU A 586 5.40 -3.73 -34.13
N PHE A 587 6.28 -3.17 -33.30
CA PHE A 587 7.35 -3.90 -32.63
C PHE A 587 7.23 -3.76 -31.10
N LYS A 588 7.50 -4.84 -30.35
CA LYS A 588 7.50 -4.82 -28.88
C LYS A 588 8.88 -4.40 -28.35
N LEU A 589 9.11 -3.10 -28.19
CA LEU A 589 10.42 -2.56 -27.82
C LEU A 589 10.52 -2.18 -26.34
N GLU A 590 11.72 -2.29 -25.78
CA GLU A 590 12.07 -1.73 -24.46
C GLU A 590 12.42 -0.24 -24.64
N GLN A 591 11.46 0.65 -24.37
CA GLN A 591 11.67 2.10 -24.35
C GLN A 591 12.40 2.49 -23.06
N VAL A 592 13.43 3.33 -23.19
CA VAL A 592 14.11 3.97 -22.07
C VAL A 592 13.35 5.24 -21.70
N ILE A 593 12.91 5.30 -20.44
CA ILE A 593 12.20 6.47 -19.88
C ILE A 593 13.20 7.47 -19.33
N GLY A 594 14.20 6.97 -18.59
CA GLY A 594 15.31 7.78 -18.12
C GLY A 594 16.41 6.97 -17.47
N GLU A 595 17.58 7.60 -17.37
CA GLU A 595 18.76 7.09 -16.67
C GLU A 595 19.23 8.13 -15.65
N GLY A 596 19.77 7.67 -14.53
CA GLY A 596 20.30 8.55 -13.49
C GLY A 596 21.43 7.89 -12.73
N LEU A 597 22.50 8.66 -12.47
CA LEU A 597 23.65 8.23 -11.68
C LEU A 597 23.72 9.10 -10.43
N ARG A 598 23.76 8.45 -9.26
CA ARG A 598 23.92 9.13 -7.97
C ARG A 598 25.04 8.47 -7.17
N GLN A 599 26.04 9.27 -6.82
CA GLN A 599 27.03 8.88 -5.82
C GLN A 599 26.51 9.21 -4.42
N ILE A 600 26.66 8.28 -3.47
CA ILE A 600 26.31 8.47 -2.06
C ILE A 600 27.47 8.04 -1.15
N LEU A 601 27.61 8.76 -0.04
CA LEU A 601 28.52 8.40 1.05
C LEU A 601 27.78 7.48 2.03
N VAL A 602 28.15 6.20 2.01
CA VAL A 602 27.63 5.18 2.93
C VAL A 602 28.52 5.16 4.19
N GLU A 603 27.92 5.53 5.32
CA GLU A 603 28.55 5.59 6.64
C GLU A 603 27.69 4.83 7.66
N ARG A 604 28.34 4.25 8.68
CA ARG A 604 27.64 3.59 9.80
C ARG A 604 27.00 4.66 10.70
N ARG A 605 25.80 5.09 10.31
CA ARG A 605 24.93 5.92 11.13
C ARG A 605 24.27 5.06 12.19
N GLU A 606 24.48 5.39 13.45
CA GLU A 606 23.60 4.91 14.49
C GLU A 606 22.20 5.49 14.23
N ARG A 607 21.17 4.64 14.16
CA ARG A 607 19.82 5.13 14.47
C ARG A 607 19.92 5.57 15.93
N ILE A 608 19.93 6.88 16.16
CA ILE A 608 19.56 7.43 17.47
C ILE A 608 18.27 6.69 17.83
N PRO A 609 18.21 5.95 18.94
CA PRO A 609 16.99 5.28 19.33
C PRO A 609 15.98 6.39 19.55
N VAL A 610 15.06 6.55 18.58
CA VAL A 610 13.93 7.47 18.73
C VAL A 610 13.26 7.01 20.02
N PRO A 611 13.18 7.88 21.06
CA PRO A 611 12.55 7.47 22.30
C PRO A 611 11.15 6.96 21.95
N ILE A 612 10.67 5.93 22.65
CA ILE A 612 9.35 5.36 22.34
C ILE A 612 8.31 6.41 22.76
N VAL A 613 7.97 7.30 21.81
CA VAL A 613 7.00 8.38 22.00
C VAL A 613 5.62 7.74 22.04
N ARG A 614 5.27 7.27 23.23
CA ARG A 614 3.91 7.07 23.68
C ARG A 614 3.35 8.45 23.99
N ASN A 615 2.40 8.91 23.20
CA ASN A 615 1.69 10.17 23.43
C ASN A 615 0.22 9.87 23.71
N VAL A 616 -0.32 10.50 24.76
CA VAL A 616 -1.75 10.49 25.08
C VAL A 616 -2.22 11.92 24.91
N VAL A 617 -2.96 12.19 23.83
CA VAL A 617 -3.63 13.48 23.63
C VAL A 617 -4.95 13.44 24.37
N VAL A 618 -5.19 14.44 25.20
CA VAL A 618 -6.43 14.60 25.97
C VAL A 618 -7.06 15.94 25.66
N GLU A 619 -8.39 16.00 25.67
CA GLU A 619 -9.16 17.23 25.64
C GLU A 619 -10.01 17.32 26.92
N ILE A 620 -10.23 18.54 27.41
CA ILE A 620 -11.12 18.80 28.54
C ILE A 620 -12.46 19.26 27.98
N VAL A 621 -13.47 18.40 28.06
CA VAL A 621 -14.86 18.73 27.69
C VAL A 621 -15.46 19.60 28.78
N VAL A 622 -16.10 20.69 28.38
CA VAL A 622 -16.83 21.63 29.26
C VAL A 622 -18.32 21.54 28.91
N PRO A 623 -19.12 20.79 29.68
CA PRO A 623 -20.56 20.69 29.42
C PRO A 623 -21.26 22.06 29.52
N PRO A 624 -22.26 22.34 28.66
CA PRO A 624 -23.04 23.57 28.76
C PRO A 624 -23.91 23.58 30.02
N ALA A 625 -24.36 24.76 30.43
CA ALA A 625 -25.42 24.91 31.41
C ALA A 625 -26.72 24.25 30.89
N GLY A 626 -27.42 23.51 31.75
CA GLY A 626 -28.69 22.89 31.38
C GLY A 626 -29.83 23.91 31.41
N ILE A 627 -30.68 23.91 30.38
CA ILE A 627 -31.88 24.76 30.35
C ILE A 627 -33.07 23.91 30.83
N VAL A 628 -33.76 24.36 31.87
CA VAL A 628 -34.99 23.74 32.37
C VAL A 628 -36.18 24.66 32.10
N THR A 629 -37.20 24.12 31.44
CA THR A 629 -38.44 24.86 31.14
C THR A 629 -39.64 24.23 31.83
N GLY A 630 -40.62 25.07 32.15
CA GLY A 630 -41.94 24.65 32.61
C GLY A 630 -42.99 25.66 32.17
N GLN A 631 -44.17 25.17 31.83
CA GLN A 631 -45.31 25.96 31.41
C GLN A 631 -46.53 25.57 32.26
N GLN A 632 -47.35 26.55 32.65
CA GLN A 632 -48.60 26.30 33.36
C GLN A 632 -49.68 27.31 32.94
N GLN A 633 -50.76 26.78 32.37
CA GLN A 633 -51.98 27.52 32.07
C GLN A 633 -52.88 27.58 33.33
N ILE A 634 -53.54 28.70 33.60
CA ILE A 634 -54.61 28.82 34.61
C ILE A 634 -55.84 29.56 34.06
N ILE A 635 -56.96 29.41 34.77
CA ILE A 635 -58.20 30.14 34.51
C ILE A 635 -58.50 31.05 35.71
N VAL A 636 -58.72 32.34 35.46
CA VAL A 636 -59.15 33.33 36.44
C VAL A 636 -60.57 33.78 36.11
N GLU A 637 -61.54 33.35 36.91
CA GLU A 637 -62.90 33.87 36.87
C GLU A 637 -63.01 35.21 37.59
N ASN A 638 -63.74 36.17 37.02
CA ASN A 638 -64.09 37.42 37.68
C ASN A 638 -65.51 37.89 37.29
N VAL A 639 -66.19 38.63 38.17
CA VAL A 639 -67.50 39.24 37.93
C VAL A 639 -67.44 40.71 38.32
N VAL A 640 -67.21 41.58 37.34
CA VAL A 640 -67.16 43.03 37.55
C VAL A 640 -68.56 43.65 37.51
N LYS A 641 -68.88 44.49 38.50
CA LYS A 641 -70.09 45.31 38.48
C LYS A 641 -69.83 46.61 37.71
N LEU A 642 -70.55 46.82 36.63
CA LEU A 642 -70.49 48.06 35.86
C LEU A 642 -71.13 49.21 36.66
N PRO A 643 -70.61 50.46 36.55
CA PRO A 643 -71.11 51.60 37.34
C PRO A 643 -72.54 52.04 36.95
N GLN A 644 -73.00 51.60 35.78
CA GLN A 644 -74.36 51.80 35.24
C GLN A 644 -74.71 50.58 34.35
N PRO A 645 -75.99 50.34 34.02
CA PRO A 645 -76.36 49.34 33.03
C PRO A 645 -75.68 49.58 31.67
N ALA A 646 -75.26 48.48 31.04
CA ALA A 646 -74.76 48.45 29.67
C ALA A 646 -75.71 47.68 28.76
N VAL A 647 -75.88 48.17 27.52
CA VAL A 647 -76.62 47.47 26.45
C VAL A 647 -75.74 46.40 25.79
N LYS A 648 -74.43 46.69 25.67
CA LYS A 648 -73.42 45.74 25.19
C LYS A 648 -72.02 46.12 25.67
N ILE A 649 -71.14 45.13 25.73
CA ILE A 649 -69.70 45.35 25.81
C ILE A 649 -69.17 45.68 24.40
N LYS A 650 -68.24 46.64 24.31
CA LYS A 650 -67.49 46.93 23.09
C LYS A 650 -66.25 46.03 23.02
N GLU A 651 -65.49 45.98 24.12
CA GLU A 651 -64.13 45.45 24.16
C GLU A 651 -63.70 45.22 25.61
N VAL A 652 -62.83 44.24 25.85
CA VAL A 652 -62.14 44.06 27.13
C VAL A 652 -60.65 43.93 26.83
N GLN A 653 -59.85 44.83 27.36
CA GLN A 653 -58.39 44.81 27.26
C GLN A 653 -57.79 44.42 28.62
N GLY A 654 -56.69 43.68 28.62
CA GLY A 654 -55.94 43.32 29.82
C GLY A 654 -54.44 43.47 29.57
N VAL A 655 -53.71 43.95 30.58
CA VAL A 655 -52.25 44.07 30.59
C VAL A 655 -51.74 43.53 31.93
N ILE A 656 -50.74 42.66 31.90
CA ILE A 656 -50.09 42.13 33.10
C ILE A 656 -49.08 43.16 33.62
N THR A 657 -49.12 43.41 34.92
CA THR A 657 -48.24 44.34 35.66
C THR A 657 -47.86 43.77 37.01
N ASP A 658 -46.84 44.35 37.65
CA ASP A 658 -46.33 43.94 38.97
C ASP A 658 -45.97 42.44 39.06
N LEU A 659 -45.56 41.85 37.93
CA LEU A 659 -45.15 40.45 37.84
C LEU A 659 -43.92 40.19 38.74
N ARG A 660 -44.02 39.19 39.60
CA ARG A 660 -42.99 38.75 40.54
C ARG A 660 -42.96 37.25 40.55
N ALA A 661 -41.77 36.66 40.59
CA ALA A 661 -41.62 35.22 40.62
C ALA A 661 -40.53 34.78 41.59
N ARG A 662 -40.67 33.57 42.13
CA ARG A 662 -39.78 32.97 43.12
C ARG A 662 -39.92 31.46 43.10
N VAL A 663 -38.79 30.75 43.19
CA VAL A 663 -38.80 29.33 43.56
C VAL A 663 -39.37 29.22 44.99
N ILE A 664 -40.33 28.34 45.22
CA ILE A 664 -40.90 28.10 46.57
C ILE A 664 -40.58 26.71 47.13
N LEU A 665 -40.28 25.77 46.24
CA LEU A 665 -39.86 24.39 46.48
C LEU A 665 -38.93 24.00 45.33
N ASP A 666 -38.04 23.04 45.54
CA ASP A 666 -37.26 22.47 44.44
C ASP A 666 -38.20 21.94 43.35
N GLY A 667 -37.97 22.36 42.11
CA GLY A 667 -38.84 22.05 40.98
C GLY A 667 -40.08 22.95 40.80
N ALA A 668 -40.36 23.96 41.64
CA ALA A 668 -41.60 24.74 41.54
C ALA A 668 -41.45 26.26 41.77
N VAL A 669 -41.92 27.04 40.80
CA VAL A 669 -41.87 28.52 40.79
C VAL A 669 -43.27 29.11 40.97
N LEU A 670 -43.45 29.91 42.02
CA LEU A 670 -44.64 30.72 42.22
C LEU A 670 -44.47 32.05 41.48
N VAL A 671 -45.43 32.36 40.61
CA VAL A 671 -45.51 33.56 39.79
C VAL A 671 -46.75 34.35 40.22
N ASP A 672 -46.53 35.46 40.91
CA ASP A 672 -47.55 36.39 41.40
C ASP A 672 -47.63 37.62 40.46
N GLY A 673 -48.81 38.15 40.17
CA GLY A 673 -48.96 39.34 39.31
C GLY A 673 -50.34 39.99 39.36
N ILE A 674 -50.52 41.09 38.62
CA ILE A 674 -51.79 41.84 38.54
C ILE A 674 -52.20 42.06 37.08
N ILE A 675 -53.41 41.63 36.73
CA ILE A 675 -54.07 41.99 35.47
C ILE A 675 -54.72 43.36 35.63
N ASN A 676 -54.12 44.39 35.04
CA ASN A 676 -54.77 45.68 34.83
C ASN A 676 -55.70 45.56 33.63
N LYS A 677 -57.01 45.57 33.89
CA LYS A 677 -58.05 45.29 32.90
C LYS A 677 -58.94 46.52 32.68
N GLN A 678 -59.18 46.88 31.42
CA GLN A 678 -60.11 47.95 31.04
C GLN A 678 -61.26 47.37 30.21
N VAL A 679 -62.49 47.52 30.72
CA VAL A 679 -63.73 47.09 30.05
C VAL A 679 -64.38 48.30 29.41
N PHE A 680 -64.51 48.29 28.09
CA PHE A 680 -65.26 49.30 27.34
C PHE A 680 -66.70 48.81 27.08
N PHE A 681 -67.70 49.59 27.48
CA PHE A 681 -69.12 49.23 27.40
C PHE A 681 -69.98 50.39 26.90
N VAL A 682 -71.14 50.08 26.33
CA VAL A 682 -72.10 51.04 25.78
C VAL A 682 -73.26 51.18 26.77
N GLY A 683 -73.52 52.38 27.26
CA GLY A 683 -74.67 52.67 28.13
C GLY A 683 -76.02 52.64 27.38
N GLU A 684 -77.11 52.71 28.13
CA GLU A 684 -78.48 52.86 27.58
C GLU A 684 -78.65 54.16 26.76
N ASP A 685 -77.81 55.16 27.02
CA ASP A 685 -77.70 56.42 26.27
C ASP A 685 -76.85 56.32 25.00
N GLY A 686 -76.34 55.13 24.66
CA GLY A 686 -75.46 54.89 23.51
C GLY A 686 -74.02 55.37 23.68
N ILE A 687 -73.67 55.99 24.81
CA ILE A 687 -72.32 56.53 25.04
C ILE A 687 -71.38 55.41 25.52
N VAL A 688 -70.26 55.27 24.82
CA VAL A 688 -69.16 54.36 25.21
C VAL A 688 -68.47 54.91 26.46
N ARG A 689 -68.33 54.07 27.47
CA ARG A 689 -67.60 54.34 28.73
C ARG A 689 -66.61 53.22 29.00
N SER A 690 -65.69 53.44 29.92
CA SER A 690 -64.79 52.38 30.42
C SER A 690 -64.79 52.29 31.94
N VAL A 691 -64.61 51.08 32.45
CA VAL A 691 -64.24 50.82 33.85
C VAL A 691 -62.91 50.07 33.88
N THR A 692 -62.02 50.45 34.78
CA THR A 692 -60.70 49.83 34.98
C THR A 692 -60.69 49.08 36.30
N GLU A 693 -60.04 47.93 36.33
CA GLU A 693 -60.00 47.01 37.46
C GLU A 693 -58.64 46.32 37.55
N GLN A 694 -58.23 45.94 38.75
CA GLN A 694 -56.98 45.22 39.01
C GLN A 694 -57.31 43.83 39.57
N ILE A 695 -56.87 42.77 38.89
CA ILE A 695 -57.13 41.39 39.28
C ILE A 695 -55.80 40.74 39.67
N PRO A 696 -55.54 40.44 40.96
CA PRO A 696 -54.35 39.70 41.34
C PRO A 696 -54.47 38.23 40.88
N PHE A 697 -53.36 37.64 40.46
CA PHE A 697 -53.24 36.22 40.13
C PHE A 697 -51.97 35.62 40.72
N SER A 698 -52.00 34.30 40.94
CA SER A 698 -50.84 33.49 41.36
C SER A 698 -50.87 32.18 40.57
N ILE A 699 -49.74 31.83 39.95
CA ILE A 699 -49.55 30.59 39.17
C ILE A 699 -48.40 29.80 39.78
N LEU A 700 -48.54 28.50 39.95
CA LEU A 700 -47.44 27.62 40.35
C LEU A 700 -46.98 26.82 39.13
N VAL A 701 -45.81 27.18 38.59
CA VAL A 701 -45.21 26.54 37.43
C VAL A 701 -44.26 25.43 37.89
N ASN A 702 -44.48 24.21 37.40
CA ASN A 702 -43.59 23.08 37.65
C ASN A 702 -42.43 23.11 36.65
N VAL A 703 -41.20 23.26 37.12
CA VAL A 703 -39.96 23.40 36.34
C VAL A 703 -38.94 22.38 36.89
N PRO A 704 -39.00 21.10 36.45
CA PRO A 704 -38.17 20.05 37.03
C PRO A 704 -36.68 20.37 36.98
N GLY A 705 -36.02 20.34 38.14
CA GLY A 705 -34.58 20.63 38.29
C GLY A 705 -34.23 22.06 38.68
N ILE A 706 -35.19 22.99 38.78
CA ILE A 706 -34.91 24.34 39.31
C ILE A 706 -34.69 24.31 40.84
N THR A 707 -33.68 25.05 41.31
CA THR A 707 -33.38 25.25 42.75
C THR A 707 -33.48 26.74 43.12
N PRO A 708 -33.59 27.11 44.42
CA PRO A 708 -33.73 28.50 44.84
C PRO A 708 -32.64 29.47 44.38
N ASP A 709 -31.42 28.97 44.13
CA ASP A 709 -30.27 29.76 43.65
C ASP A 709 -30.13 29.75 42.11
N THR A 710 -30.99 29.02 41.39
CA THR A 710 -30.96 28.95 39.93
C THR A 710 -31.48 30.27 39.33
N PRO A 711 -30.74 30.96 38.44
CA PRO A 711 -31.26 32.11 37.72
C PRO A 711 -32.34 31.68 36.73
N PHE A 712 -33.45 32.41 36.68
CA PHE A 712 -34.57 32.11 35.78
C PHE A 712 -35.26 33.36 35.26
N THR A 713 -35.91 33.20 34.11
CA THR A 713 -36.78 34.17 33.46
C THR A 713 -38.22 33.69 33.49
N VAL A 714 -39.18 34.62 33.47
CA VAL A 714 -40.61 34.32 33.47
C VAL A 714 -41.32 35.19 32.45
N THR A 715 -42.15 34.59 31.62
CA THR A 715 -43.14 35.29 30.82
C THR A 715 -44.54 34.83 31.22
N VAL A 716 -45.50 35.75 31.20
CA VAL A 716 -46.92 35.43 31.38
C VAL A 716 -47.72 36.21 30.35
N GLU A 717 -48.58 35.51 29.65
CA GLU A 717 -49.44 36.05 28.59
C GLU A 717 -50.92 35.84 28.91
N ILE A 718 -51.78 36.67 28.30
CA ILE A 718 -53.23 36.52 28.36
C ILE A 718 -53.67 35.89 27.04
N GLU A 719 -53.84 34.57 27.02
CA GLU A 719 -54.28 33.84 25.81
C GLU A 719 -55.69 34.27 25.39
N ASN A 720 -56.59 34.49 26.35
CA ASN A 720 -58.00 34.77 26.08
C ASN A 720 -58.69 35.53 27.23
N ILE A 721 -59.60 36.45 26.89
CA ILE A 721 -60.58 37.04 27.81
C ILE A 721 -61.98 36.83 27.23
N SER A 722 -62.64 35.76 27.65
CA SER A 722 -64.06 35.55 27.31
C SER A 722 -64.96 36.21 28.36
N PHE A 723 -66.16 36.66 27.95
CA PHE A 723 -67.04 37.42 28.84
C PHE A 723 -68.54 37.24 28.53
N THR A 724 -69.38 37.49 29.54
CA THR A 724 -70.85 37.40 29.43
C THR A 724 -71.51 38.46 30.31
N LEU A 725 -72.30 39.33 29.68
CA LEU A 725 -73.05 40.41 30.35
C LEU A 725 -74.37 39.86 30.92
N SER A 726 -74.72 40.26 32.14
CA SER A 726 -75.98 39.88 32.79
C SER A 726 -77.21 40.48 32.11
N PRO A 727 -78.40 39.85 32.20
CA PRO A 727 -79.63 40.38 31.60
C PRO A 727 -80.09 41.75 32.12
N ASP A 728 -79.62 42.18 33.29
CA ASP A 728 -79.87 43.53 33.84
C ASP A 728 -78.80 44.57 33.43
N GLY A 729 -77.83 44.17 32.60
CA GLY A 729 -76.75 45.01 32.09
C GLY A 729 -75.71 45.44 33.13
N ARG A 730 -75.78 44.97 34.39
CA ARG A 730 -74.98 45.50 35.51
C ARG A 730 -73.75 44.69 35.89
N PHE A 731 -73.67 43.42 35.50
CA PHE A 731 -72.59 42.53 35.88
C PHE A 731 -71.98 41.85 34.65
N LEU A 732 -70.66 41.88 34.54
CA LEU A 732 -69.93 41.22 33.47
C LEU A 732 -69.11 40.08 34.07
N ARG A 733 -69.59 38.84 33.90
CA ARG A 733 -68.79 37.64 34.19
C ARG A 733 -67.70 37.53 33.11
N GLN A 734 -66.52 37.11 33.51
CA GLN A 734 -65.36 36.95 32.66
C GLN A 734 -64.60 35.70 33.05
N ILE A 735 -64.03 35.04 32.06
CA ILE A 735 -63.14 33.89 32.21
C ILE A 735 -61.87 34.24 31.44
N ILE A 736 -60.81 34.54 32.19
CA ILE A 736 -59.50 34.94 31.66
C ILE A 736 -58.61 33.70 31.69
N VAL A 737 -57.97 33.39 30.56
CA VAL A 737 -56.98 32.32 30.46
C VAL A 737 -55.60 32.95 30.44
N LEU A 738 -54.74 32.52 31.35
CA LEU A 738 -53.34 32.92 31.44
C LEU A 738 -52.45 31.71 31.14
N ASN A 739 -51.38 31.92 30.37
CA ASN A 739 -50.27 30.97 30.25
C ASN A 739 -49.03 31.60 30.88
N ALA A 740 -48.29 30.83 31.69
CA ALA A 740 -47.03 31.25 32.29
C ALA A 740 -45.92 30.27 31.93
N GLU A 741 -44.86 30.78 31.32
CA GLU A 741 -43.64 30.04 31.00
C GLU A 741 -42.49 30.51 31.89
N VAL A 742 -41.71 29.55 32.39
CA VAL A 742 -40.53 29.78 33.22
C VAL A 742 -39.36 29.01 32.63
N THR A 743 -38.23 29.69 32.45
CA THR A 743 -36.99 29.13 31.89
C THR A 743 -35.83 29.41 32.84
N GLY A 744 -35.21 28.37 33.39
CA GLY A 744 -34.07 28.46 34.30
C GLY A 744 -32.77 27.89 33.69
N GLU A 745 -31.64 28.49 34.05
CA GLU A 745 -30.30 28.04 33.65
C GLU A 745 -29.63 27.31 34.83
N THR A 746 -29.67 25.98 34.81
CA THR A 746 -29.02 25.14 35.83
C THR A 746 -27.49 25.19 35.73
N PRO A 747 -26.76 25.11 36.86
CA PRO A 747 -25.29 25.15 36.86
C PRO A 747 -24.66 24.11 35.92
N ALA A 748 -23.70 24.55 35.12
CA ALA A 748 -22.95 23.67 34.23
C ALA A 748 -22.25 22.54 35.01
N PRO A 749 -22.36 21.27 34.56
CA PRO A 749 -21.59 20.16 35.13
C PRO A 749 -20.08 20.43 35.12
N PRO A 750 -19.30 19.85 36.07
CA PRO A 750 -17.86 20.02 36.11
C PRO A 750 -17.20 19.49 34.81
N PRO A 751 -16.18 20.17 34.27
CA PRO A 751 -15.44 19.69 33.11
C PRO A 751 -14.79 18.32 33.35
N PHE A 752 -14.72 17.49 32.31
CA PHE A 752 -14.13 16.16 32.36
C PHE A 752 -13.13 15.92 31.22
N GLN A 753 -12.16 15.03 31.46
CA GLN A 753 -11.11 14.69 30.50
C GLN A 753 -11.51 13.50 29.64
N VAL A 754 -11.21 13.57 28.34
CA VAL A 754 -11.33 12.45 27.40
C VAL A 754 -10.03 12.28 26.61
N VAL A 755 -9.62 11.04 26.35
CA VAL A 755 -8.48 10.73 25.48
C VAL A 755 -8.93 10.80 24.02
N THR A 756 -8.23 11.58 23.20
CA THR A 756 -8.59 11.81 21.78
C THR A 756 -7.65 11.12 20.80
N SER A 757 -6.43 10.79 21.22
CA SER A 757 -5.48 10.01 20.43
C SER A 757 -4.42 9.36 21.32
N VAL A 758 -4.14 8.07 21.10
CA VAL A 758 -3.01 7.37 21.72
C VAL A 758 -2.08 6.86 20.62
N THR A 759 -0.88 7.45 20.50
CA THR A 759 0.09 7.05 19.48
C THR A 759 1.29 6.36 20.10
N GLY A 760 1.68 5.22 19.55
CA GLY A 760 2.93 4.53 19.90
C GLY A 760 3.14 3.26 19.06
N PRO A 761 4.36 2.68 19.04
CA PRO A 761 4.66 1.50 18.22
C PRO A 761 3.80 0.29 18.63
N GLY A 762 2.99 -0.22 17.69
CA GLY A 762 2.11 -1.36 17.93
C GLY A 762 0.89 -1.08 18.80
N ILE A 763 0.55 0.20 19.04
CA ILE A 763 -0.71 0.57 19.69
C ILE A 763 -1.82 0.61 18.63
N VAL A 764 -2.97 0.03 18.97
CA VAL A 764 -4.23 0.09 18.22
C VAL A 764 -5.24 0.86 19.07
N THR A 765 -6.03 1.73 18.43
CA THR A 765 -7.13 2.47 19.05
C THR A 765 -8.40 2.31 18.24
N GLU A 766 -9.54 2.28 18.93
CA GLU A 766 -10.85 2.50 18.33
C GLU A 766 -11.34 3.89 18.77
N THR A 767 -11.99 4.62 17.86
CA THR A 767 -12.42 6.00 18.11
C THR A 767 -13.82 6.24 17.58
N VAL A 768 -14.60 7.02 18.33
CA VAL A 768 -15.90 7.56 17.90
C VAL A 768 -15.74 9.07 17.69
N LEU A 769 -16.29 9.58 16.58
CA LEU A 769 -16.31 11.01 16.29
C LEU A 769 -17.42 11.67 17.11
N VAL A 770 -17.05 12.60 17.99
CA VAL A 770 -17.99 13.34 18.85
C VAL A 770 -17.90 14.83 18.60
N ARG A 771 -18.96 15.56 18.95
CA ARG A 771 -19.01 17.02 18.99
C ARG A 771 -19.19 17.48 20.44
N ALA A 772 -18.31 18.35 20.92
CA ALA A 772 -18.43 18.88 22.27
C ALA A 772 -17.77 20.26 22.42
N PRO A 773 -18.17 21.09 23.42
CA PRO A 773 -17.39 22.24 23.84
C PRO A 773 -16.14 21.77 24.57
N ILE A 774 -14.97 22.22 24.14
CA ILE A 774 -13.66 21.89 24.73
C ILE A 774 -12.94 23.15 25.21
N GLN A 775 -12.18 23.02 26.29
CA GLN A 775 -11.37 24.10 26.85
C GLN A 775 -10.09 24.29 26.03
N THR A 776 -10.05 25.33 25.21
CA THR A 776 -8.84 25.74 24.46
C THR A 776 -8.06 26.79 25.28
N PRO A 777 -6.82 27.14 24.87
CA PRO A 777 -6.09 28.28 25.44
C PRO A 777 -6.74 29.64 25.12
N THR A 778 -7.69 29.69 24.18
CA THR A 778 -8.39 30.89 23.70
C THR A 778 -9.79 31.06 24.29
N GLY A 779 -10.43 29.99 24.76
CA GLY A 779 -11.77 30.03 25.36
C GLY A 779 -12.37 28.64 25.50
N VAL A 780 -13.70 28.54 25.43
CA VAL A 780 -14.39 27.26 25.19
C VAL A 780 -14.91 27.27 23.77
N GLU A 781 -14.52 26.27 22.99
CA GLU A 781 -14.83 26.18 21.55
C GLU A 781 -15.55 24.85 21.27
N VAL A 782 -16.66 24.88 20.53
CA VAL A 782 -17.35 23.65 20.10
C VAL A 782 -16.63 23.08 18.88
N ARG A 783 -16.11 21.87 19.02
CA ARG A 783 -15.33 21.18 17.98
C ARG A 783 -15.83 19.76 17.77
N GLU A 784 -15.68 19.25 16.56
CA GLU A 784 -15.77 17.81 16.27
C GLU A 784 -14.37 17.20 16.41
N PHE A 785 -14.26 16.06 17.10
CA PHE A 785 -12.99 15.37 17.32
C PHE A 785 -13.19 13.88 17.65
N PRO A 786 -12.22 13.00 17.32
CA PRO A 786 -12.26 11.63 17.77
C PRO A 786 -12.05 11.53 19.28
N VAL A 787 -12.79 10.64 19.93
CA VAL A 787 -12.56 10.19 21.31
C VAL A 787 -12.31 8.69 21.29
N VAL A 788 -11.31 8.24 22.04
CA VAL A 788 -10.88 6.85 22.13
C VAL A 788 -11.85 6.06 23.01
N THR A 789 -12.41 4.98 22.47
CA THR A 789 -13.30 4.04 23.19
C THR A 789 -12.55 2.79 23.63
N GLU A 790 -11.65 2.28 22.79
CA GLU A 790 -10.74 1.17 23.10
C GLU A 790 -9.29 1.52 22.76
N VAL A 791 -8.36 0.99 23.55
CA VAL A 791 -6.93 1.08 23.27
C VAL A 791 -6.20 -0.18 23.75
N SER A 792 -5.36 -0.73 22.90
CA SER A 792 -4.53 -1.91 23.23
C SER A 792 -3.15 -1.78 22.57
N GLY A 793 -2.12 -2.38 23.17
CA GLY A 793 -0.76 -2.30 22.64
C GLY A 793 0.35 -2.64 23.63
N PRO A 794 1.59 -2.80 23.16
CA PRO A 794 2.70 -3.30 23.96
C PRO A 794 3.13 -2.32 25.06
N GLY A 795 2.91 -2.73 26.31
CA GLY A 795 3.32 -2.02 27.52
C GLY A 795 2.43 -0.84 27.92
N ILE A 796 1.15 -0.86 27.52
CA ILE A 796 0.09 -0.28 28.35
C ILE A 796 0.02 -1.11 29.64
N GLU A 797 -0.11 -0.46 30.79
CA GLU A 797 -0.22 -1.10 32.12
C GLU A 797 -1.67 -1.08 32.61
N ARG A 798 -2.35 0.06 32.48
CA ARG A 798 -3.77 0.24 32.81
C ARG A 798 -4.42 1.22 31.83
N VAL A 799 -5.67 0.94 31.48
CA VAL A 799 -6.57 1.87 30.78
C VAL A 799 -7.65 2.25 31.78
N GLU A 800 -7.98 3.53 31.88
CA GLU A 800 -9.10 4.02 32.70
C GLU A 800 -10.22 4.50 31.79
N LYS A 801 -11.46 4.13 32.13
CA LYS A 801 -12.66 4.45 31.37
C LYS A 801 -13.75 5.04 32.25
N ALA A 802 -14.59 5.87 31.65
CA ALA A 802 -15.81 6.38 32.26
C ALA A 802 -16.95 6.45 31.23
N VAL A 803 -18.19 6.35 31.71
CA VAL A 803 -19.37 6.66 30.89
C VAL A 803 -19.65 8.15 30.98
N VAL A 804 -19.67 8.84 29.84
CA VAL A 804 -19.87 10.29 29.70
C VAL A 804 -20.97 10.59 28.70
N LEU A 805 -21.57 11.78 28.77
CA LEU A 805 -22.59 12.24 27.81
C LEU A 805 -21.94 13.08 26.70
N LEU A 806 -22.01 12.63 25.44
CA LEU A 806 -21.43 13.32 24.28
C LEU A 806 -22.37 13.24 23.05
N ASP A 807 -22.41 14.28 22.21
CA ASP A 807 -23.09 14.28 20.90
C ASP A 807 -22.24 13.47 19.91
N VAL A 808 -22.78 12.39 19.34
CA VAL A 808 -22.04 11.44 18.47
C VAL A 808 -22.34 11.76 17.02
N VAL A 809 -21.30 12.16 16.28
CA VAL A 809 -21.50 12.70 14.93
C VAL A 809 -21.92 11.56 13.98
N ASN A 810 -23.09 11.75 13.36
CA ASN A 810 -23.79 10.82 12.45
C ASN A 810 -24.57 9.66 13.10
N ASP A 811 -24.88 9.70 14.41
CA ASP A 811 -25.78 8.70 15.04
C ASP A 811 -27.28 8.89 14.69
N GLY A 812 -27.66 10.10 14.24
CA GLY A 812 -29.03 10.49 13.92
C GLY A 812 -29.80 11.18 15.06
N ASN A 813 -29.16 11.43 16.20
CA ASN A 813 -29.74 12.01 17.40
C ASN A 813 -28.88 13.19 17.93
N PRO A 814 -29.33 14.44 17.81
CA PRO A 814 -28.53 15.63 18.19
C PRO A 814 -28.46 15.88 19.72
N ASN A 815 -28.72 14.87 20.54
CA ASN A 815 -28.75 14.97 22.00
C ASN A 815 -27.63 14.09 22.60
N PRO A 816 -26.80 14.58 23.55
CA PRO A 816 -25.71 13.81 24.12
C PRO A 816 -26.11 12.44 24.67
N VAL A 817 -25.47 11.38 24.17
CA VAL A 817 -25.71 9.98 24.55
C VAL A 817 -24.66 9.47 25.53
N PRO A 818 -24.99 8.50 26.41
CA PRO A 818 -24.03 7.86 27.29
C PRO A 818 -23.10 6.94 26.49
N ILE A 819 -21.83 7.32 26.41
CA ILE A 819 -20.75 6.58 25.73
C ILE A 819 -19.64 6.26 26.74
N GLU A 820 -19.14 5.02 26.71
CA GLU A 820 -17.95 4.64 27.48
C GLU A 820 -16.69 5.05 26.72
N VAL A 821 -15.86 5.88 27.35
CA VAL A 821 -14.66 6.47 26.74
C VAL A 821 -13.44 6.28 27.63
N VAL A 822 -12.26 6.25 27.02
CA VAL A 822 -10.99 6.23 27.73
C VAL A 822 -10.70 7.62 28.30
N THR A 823 -10.44 7.69 29.61
CA THR A 823 -10.15 8.93 30.34
C THR A 823 -8.66 9.10 30.66
N ASP A 824 -7.93 7.99 30.83
CA ASP A 824 -6.47 7.98 30.99
C ASP A 824 -5.86 6.65 30.49
N VAL A 825 -4.57 6.66 30.11
CA VAL A 825 -3.80 5.50 29.63
C VAL A 825 -2.43 5.48 30.28
N ILE A 826 -2.28 4.60 31.27
CA ILE A 826 -1.05 4.43 32.05
C ILE A 826 -0.16 3.42 31.35
N PHE A 827 1.06 3.85 31.00
CA PHE A 827 2.08 3.00 30.40
C PHE A 827 3.07 2.46 31.42
N THR A 828 3.54 1.23 31.20
CA THR A 828 4.61 0.65 32.01
C THR A 828 5.85 1.55 31.99
N PRO A 829 6.43 1.90 33.15
CA PRO A 829 7.63 2.72 33.22
C PRO A 829 8.77 2.07 32.44
N LEU A 830 9.27 2.76 31.42
CA LEU A 830 10.49 2.34 30.73
C LEU A 830 11.66 2.42 31.72
N PRO A 831 12.40 1.34 31.96
CA PRO A 831 13.53 1.38 32.90
C PRO A 831 14.56 2.37 32.37
N LEU A 832 14.89 3.37 33.19
CA LEU A 832 15.94 4.33 32.87
C LEU A 832 17.26 3.56 32.67
N LEU A 833 17.72 3.50 31.41
CA LEU A 833 19.04 2.98 31.07
C LEU A 833 20.07 3.80 31.86
N SER A 834 20.67 3.17 32.88
CA SER A 834 21.67 3.81 33.73
C SER A 834 22.81 4.30 32.85
N ALA A 835 23.02 5.61 32.77
CA ALA A 835 24.18 6.17 32.11
C ALA A 835 25.45 5.76 32.86
N ARG A 836 26.04 4.63 32.46
CA ARG A 836 27.38 4.22 32.88
C ARG A 836 28.38 5.10 32.13
N ALA A 837 29.27 5.72 32.91
CA ALA A 837 30.39 6.51 32.43
C ALA A 837 31.47 5.64 31.76
#